data_AF-A0A6J1HZD0-F1
#
_entry.id   AF-A0A6J1HZD0-F1
#
_cell.length_a   1.000
_cell.length_b   1.000
_cell.length_c   1.000
_cell.angle_alpha   90.00
_cell.angle_beta   90.00
_cell.angle_gamma   90.00
#
_symmetry.space_group_name_H-M   'P 1'
#
loop_
_entity.id
_entity.type
_entity.pdbx_description
1 polymer ?
#
loop_
_entity_poly.entity_id
_entity_poly.type
_entity_poly.pdbx_seq_one_letter_code
_entity_poly.pdbx_strand_id
1 'polypeptide(L)'
;MERAAAPTTASGLPTRRSKRTRAQTVAAEAQPTTGDRGGADNDRTSDASDQANRESSPENYEEAQPPKTKRSRLESTSSAADEVSDQSLIEVIKGNGKLIPQVVKLWVERYEKDPKASMVELLAMLFEACGTKYHIKGDFLEETDVDDVVVALVNLAKRGEVEDYQSSKRKEFKNFKDNLESFWDHLVHECQHGPLFDQVLFDKCVDYIIALSCTPPRVYRQVASLMGLQLVTSFISVAKMLGAQRETTRRQLDAEKKKRAEGPRVESLNKRFSMTHENITVLEEMMRKIFTGLFVHRYRDIDPNIRMSCIQSLGVWILSYPSLFLQDLYLKYLGWTLNDKNAGVRKVSVLALQNLYEVDDNVPTLSLFTERFSIRMIELADDIDVSVAVCAIGLVKQLLRHQLLADDDLGPLYDLLIDDPPEIRHAIGALVYDHLIAQKFNSSKSSWRGDGNNSSEVHLGRMLQILREFSTDPILSIYVVDDVWEYMKAMKDWKCIISMLLDENPLIELTDEDATNLVRLLSASIKKAVGERIVPATDNRKQYFNKAQKEIFESNKRDITIAMMKNYPLLLRKFMADKAKVPSLVEIIVHMNLELYSLKRQEQNYKNVLQLMKEAFFKHGEKEALRSCMKAINLCCTESRGELQDFSRNKLKELEDELLAKLKHAMRELEDGDDEYSLLVNLKRLYEFQLSRPIPMESLYGDIMMVLQKFRSMDDEVVCFLLLNLYLYLAWSLHSVINSEAVSTESLSSLLNKRNSLLEHLGQYLNDPTDVGKSGNQLACRVCTILAEIWFLFRKENYSSTKLERLGYCPDASVVKKFWRLCERQLSISDESEDEDTSKEYVEETNKDAIMIAAAKLVASDTVSTEFLGPEIISHFLIHGTSVVDIVKHFITILKKKDANIPVIFLEAMKRAYHRHIVELSGSSVEPSTSKSFQECKELAARLSGTYVGSARNKHRSDILKIVKDGIEHAFSDAPKNLSFLECAVLHFVSKLPTPDILEIIKDVQSRTENVNTDEDPSGWRPYHMFVDHLREKNAKRDGLQEEKEGNSTRRRGRPRKKHTIQGKRLFDEQSTSEEEESISASDQEDVHDEEKRDEEDDEEAPLIHSIRSSSKLRSLRISRDERNRTATGKATRAIYMT
;
A
#
# COMPACT_ATOMS: atom_id res chain seq x y z
N MET A 1 3.35 -47.84 -24.96
CA MET A 1 2.77 -48.92 -25.80
C MET A 1 2.15 -48.29 -27.05
N GLU A 2 1.92 -49.08 -28.12
CA GLU A 2 1.55 -48.57 -29.46
C GLU A 2 0.18 -49.13 -29.91
N ARG A 3 -0.48 -48.41 -30.85
CA ARG A 3 -1.71 -48.74 -31.62
C ARG A 3 -3.03 -48.61 -30.82
N ALA A 4 -4.11 -47.95 -31.27
CA ALA A 4 -4.67 -47.49 -32.56
C ALA A 4 -5.74 -48.41 -33.18
N ALA A 5 -6.96 -47.87 -33.35
CA ALA A 5 -8.04 -48.46 -34.17
C ALA A 5 -9.10 -47.41 -34.59
N ALA A 6 -9.27 -47.23 -35.91
CA ALA A 6 -10.44 -46.70 -36.61
C ALA A 6 -10.33 -47.23 -38.07
N PRO A 7 -11.43 -47.63 -38.75
CA PRO A 7 -11.96 -46.74 -39.82
C PRO A 7 -13.42 -46.97 -40.28
N THR A 8 -14.03 -45.93 -40.90
CA THR A 8 -14.87 -45.93 -42.13
C THR A 8 -15.18 -44.46 -42.47
N THR A 9 -14.86 -43.82 -43.61
CA THR A 9 -15.15 -44.06 -45.06
C THR A 9 -16.65 -44.04 -45.39
N ALA A 10 -17.18 -43.34 -46.41
CA ALA A 10 -16.62 -42.42 -47.44
C ALA A 10 -17.68 -41.28 -47.73
N SER A 11 -17.66 -40.39 -48.74
CA SER A 11 -16.93 -40.29 -50.03
C SER A 11 -17.04 -38.87 -50.65
N GLY A 12 -16.16 -38.51 -51.60
CA GLY A 12 -16.55 -37.70 -52.78
C GLY A 12 -16.29 -36.18 -52.83
N LEU A 13 -15.08 -35.77 -53.26
CA LEU A 13 -14.84 -34.53 -54.03
C LEU A 13 -14.43 -34.92 -55.46
N PRO A 14 -14.64 -34.09 -56.51
CA PRO A 14 -13.50 -33.32 -57.03
C PRO A 14 -13.79 -32.03 -57.87
N THR A 15 -13.16 -30.91 -57.48
CA THR A 15 -12.65 -29.82 -58.39
C THR A 15 -13.72 -28.96 -59.14
N ARG A 16 -13.43 -27.84 -59.86
CA ARG A 16 -12.15 -27.29 -60.40
C ARG A 16 -12.19 -25.78 -60.77
N ARG A 17 -11.06 -25.08 -60.56
CA ARG A 17 -10.53 -23.90 -61.31
C ARG A 17 -11.22 -22.52 -61.21
N SER A 18 -10.48 -21.50 -61.69
CA SER A 18 -10.74 -20.06 -61.59
C SER A 18 -10.41 -19.28 -62.89
N LYS A 19 -10.92 -18.04 -63.00
CA LYS A 19 -10.43 -16.86 -63.78
C LYS A 19 -11.34 -15.65 -63.38
N ARG A 20 -10.83 -14.44 -63.05
CA ARG A 20 -10.26 -13.35 -63.89
C ARG A 20 -11.31 -12.70 -64.85
N THR A 21 -11.45 -11.36 -65.00
CA THR A 21 -10.48 -10.25 -64.77
C THR A 21 -11.12 -8.84 -64.69
N ARG A 22 -10.42 -7.87 -64.04
CA ARG A 22 -10.37 -6.39 -64.32
C ARG A 22 -11.62 -5.52 -63.98
N ALA A 23 -11.53 -4.20 -63.72
CA ALA A 23 -10.39 -3.24 -63.81
C ALA A 23 -10.47 -2.01 -62.84
N GLN A 24 -9.29 -1.48 -62.44
CA GLN A 24 -8.84 -0.05 -62.35
C GLN A 24 -9.63 0.97 -61.46
N THR A 25 -9.08 1.58 -60.38
CA THR A 25 -7.98 2.60 -60.18
C THR A 25 -8.36 4.05 -60.59
N VAL A 26 -8.03 5.14 -59.86
CA VAL A 26 -7.13 5.37 -58.69
C VAL A 26 -7.56 6.62 -57.84
N ALA A 27 -6.82 6.92 -56.75
CA ALA A 27 -6.83 8.05 -55.76
C ALA A 27 -7.43 9.44 -56.17
N ALA A 28 -7.76 10.39 -55.26
CA ALA A 28 -7.11 10.72 -53.97
C ALA A 28 -7.96 11.59 -52.97
N GLU A 29 -7.48 11.63 -51.70
CA GLU A 29 -7.42 12.76 -50.74
C GLU A 29 -8.64 13.62 -50.26
N ALA A 30 -8.40 14.25 -49.09
CA ALA A 30 -8.92 15.54 -48.58
C ALA A 30 -10.36 15.69 -47.99
N GLN A 31 -10.42 15.78 -46.65
CA GLN A 31 -11.15 16.84 -45.91
C GLN A 31 -10.49 18.23 -46.17
N PRO A 32 -11.06 19.42 -45.86
CA PRO A 32 -12.03 19.76 -44.80
C PRO A 32 -13.21 20.65 -45.33
N THR A 33 -13.94 21.59 -44.66
CA THR A 33 -13.69 22.46 -43.49
C THR A 33 -14.97 23.16 -42.98
N THR A 34 -14.94 23.69 -41.73
CA THR A 34 -15.76 24.80 -41.16
C THR A 34 -17.30 24.69 -41.10
N GLY A 35 -17.95 25.33 -40.10
CA GLY A 35 -19.43 25.40 -40.10
C GLY A 35 -20.23 25.99 -38.91
N ASP A 36 -19.60 26.50 -37.84
CA ASP A 36 -20.10 27.45 -36.80
C ASP A 36 -21.61 27.50 -36.36
N ARG A 37 -21.84 27.45 -35.05
CA ARG A 37 -22.96 28.04 -34.23
C ARG A 37 -24.45 27.91 -34.63
N GLY A 38 -25.24 27.45 -33.64
CA GLY A 38 -26.19 28.36 -32.96
C GLY A 38 -27.69 27.99 -32.94
N GLY A 39 -28.40 28.43 -31.90
CA GLY A 39 -29.86 28.28 -31.71
C GLY A 39 -30.26 26.90 -31.17
N ALA A 40 -30.83 26.68 -29.97
CA ALA A 40 -31.72 27.44 -29.08
C ALA A 40 -33.22 27.44 -29.46
N ASP A 41 -33.96 26.68 -28.64
CA ASP A 41 -35.33 26.86 -28.16
C ASP A 41 -36.59 26.72 -29.06
N ASN A 42 -37.53 25.97 -28.45
CA ASN A 42 -39.00 26.05 -28.47
C ASN A 42 -39.79 25.49 -29.66
N ASP A 43 -40.90 24.74 -29.54
CA ASP A 43 -41.80 24.24 -28.49
C ASP A 43 -43.21 24.22 -29.14
N ARG A 44 -44.02 23.16 -28.93
CA ARG A 44 -45.46 23.00 -29.35
C ARG A 44 -45.76 22.95 -30.87
N THR A 45 -46.84 22.32 -31.37
CA THR A 45 -47.98 21.61 -30.74
C THR A 45 -48.59 20.57 -31.71
N SER A 46 -49.33 19.58 -31.16
CA SER A 46 -50.36 18.74 -31.83
C SER A 46 -49.89 17.83 -33.00
N ASP A 47 -50.58 16.74 -33.37
CA ASP A 47 -51.89 16.23 -32.91
C ASP A 47 -51.91 14.69 -32.77
N ALA A 48 -53.01 14.10 -32.29
CA ALA A 48 -53.11 12.68 -31.92
C ALA A 48 -53.75 11.77 -33.00
N SER A 49 -53.32 10.50 -33.08
CA SER A 49 -54.22 9.30 -33.04
C SER A 49 -53.50 7.96 -33.28
N ASP A 50 -53.49 7.14 -32.22
CA ASP A 50 -53.75 5.68 -32.13
C ASP A 50 -53.42 4.61 -33.20
N GLN A 51 -53.20 3.40 -32.66
CA GLN A 51 -53.11 2.06 -33.28
C GLN A 51 -51.89 1.72 -34.15
N ALA A 52 -51.31 0.51 -34.15
CA ALA A 52 -51.02 -0.53 -33.14
C ALA A 52 -50.72 -1.86 -33.89
N ASN A 53 -49.53 -2.45 -33.70
CA ASN A 53 -49.43 -3.79 -33.10
C ASN A 53 -47.99 -4.25 -32.79
N ARG A 54 -47.90 -5.24 -31.90
CA ARG A 54 -46.70 -6.00 -31.48
C ARG A 54 -46.61 -7.30 -32.33
N GLU A 55 -45.77 -8.33 -32.11
CA GLU A 55 -44.88 -8.73 -31.00
C GLU A 55 -43.94 -9.88 -31.46
N SER A 56 -42.78 -10.10 -30.82
CA SER A 56 -42.23 -11.45 -30.55
C SER A 56 -40.96 -11.45 -29.66
N SER A 57 -41.01 -12.09 -28.48
CA SER A 57 -39.85 -12.56 -27.66
C SER A 57 -39.29 -13.90 -28.23
N PRO A 58 -38.47 -14.78 -27.56
CA PRO A 58 -38.30 -15.16 -26.12
C PRO A 58 -36.84 -15.03 -25.58
N GLU A 59 -36.44 -15.21 -24.29
CA GLU A 59 -36.97 -15.83 -23.04
C GLU A 59 -36.61 -17.33 -22.79
N ASN A 60 -36.20 -17.82 -21.61
CA ASN A 60 -35.72 -17.17 -20.35
C ASN A 60 -34.24 -17.56 -20.04
N TYR A 61 -33.72 -18.11 -18.93
CA TYR A 61 -34.14 -18.87 -17.72
C TYR A 61 -33.20 -18.48 -16.52
N GLU A 62 -33.25 -18.93 -15.26
CA GLU A 62 -33.82 -20.12 -14.59
C GLU A 62 -34.82 -19.83 -13.44
N GLU A 63 -35.46 -20.90 -12.96
CA GLU A 63 -36.56 -21.04 -11.99
C GLU A 63 -36.07 -21.62 -10.63
N ALA A 64 -36.85 -21.82 -9.55
CA ALA A 64 -38.09 -21.23 -8.98
C ALA A 64 -38.20 -21.77 -7.50
N GLN A 65 -39.19 -21.44 -6.65
CA GLN A 65 -40.52 -22.08 -6.51
C GLN A 65 -41.07 -21.78 -5.08
N PRO A 66 -42.36 -22.05 -4.71
CA PRO A 66 -43.61 -21.92 -5.47
C PRO A 66 -44.72 -21.21 -4.58
N PRO A 67 -46.05 -21.46 -4.63
CA PRO A 67 -46.96 -20.35 -4.97
C PRO A 67 -48.20 -20.14 -4.05
N LYS A 68 -48.88 -18.97 -4.16
CA LYS A 68 -50.33 -18.83 -3.89
C LYS A 68 -51.03 -17.95 -4.94
N THR A 69 -52.32 -18.22 -5.14
CA THR A 69 -53.14 -17.83 -6.29
C THR A 69 -53.59 -16.37 -6.33
N LYS A 70 -53.63 -15.77 -7.53
CA LYS A 70 -54.35 -14.50 -7.79
C LYS A 70 -55.87 -14.69 -7.69
N ARG A 71 -56.56 -13.68 -7.14
CA ARG A 71 -57.92 -13.27 -7.51
C ARG A 71 -57.89 -11.77 -7.75
N SER A 72 -58.61 -11.27 -8.75
CA SER A 72 -58.57 -9.87 -9.16
C SER A 72 -59.45 -8.98 -8.30
N ARG A 73 -59.01 -7.74 -8.09
CA ARG A 73 -59.91 -6.60 -7.90
C ARG A 73 -59.26 -5.33 -8.46
N LEU A 74 -60.08 -4.47 -9.07
CA LEU A 74 -59.83 -3.03 -9.16
C LEU A 74 -60.03 -2.41 -7.75
N GLU A 75 -59.94 -1.08 -7.63
CA GLU A 75 -60.19 -0.32 -6.39
C GLU A 75 -59.05 -0.35 -5.34
N SER A 76 -58.05 0.54 -5.47
CA SER A 76 -57.32 1.12 -4.31
C SER A 76 -56.45 2.36 -4.65
N THR A 77 -56.81 3.17 -5.64
CA THR A 77 -56.11 4.47 -5.88
C THR A 77 -56.56 5.59 -4.93
N SER A 78 -57.56 5.34 -4.09
CA SER A 78 -58.05 6.27 -3.06
C SER A 78 -57.33 6.14 -1.71
N SER A 79 -56.91 4.93 -1.29
CA SER A 79 -56.39 4.71 0.07
C SER A 79 -55.04 5.40 0.34
N ALA A 80 -54.24 5.67 -0.69
CA ALA A 80 -52.97 6.37 -0.56
C ALA A 80 -53.11 7.89 -0.30
N ALA A 81 -54.32 8.45 -0.38
CA ALA A 81 -54.59 9.83 0.04
C ALA A 81 -54.95 9.88 1.54
N ASP A 82 -55.80 8.97 2.00
CA ASP A 82 -56.25 8.89 3.40
C ASP A 82 -55.11 8.46 4.35
N GLU A 83 -54.18 7.58 3.92
CA GLU A 83 -53.01 7.21 4.74
C GLU A 83 -52.03 8.37 5.03
N VAL A 84 -52.19 9.54 4.40
CA VAL A 84 -51.30 10.70 4.57
C VAL A 84 -51.85 11.74 5.55
N SER A 85 -53.14 11.71 5.91
CA SER A 85 -53.70 12.68 6.88
C SER A 85 -53.30 12.42 8.33
N ASP A 86 -53.00 11.16 8.67
CA ASP A 86 -52.87 10.70 10.06
C ASP A 86 -51.40 10.52 10.51
N GLN A 87 -50.42 10.74 9.62
CA GLN A 87 -48.98 10.61 9.94
C GLN A 87 -48.39 11.94 10.43
N SER A 88 -47.69 11.93 11.57
CA SER A 88 -47.00 13.11 12.07
C SER A 88 -45.75 13.45 11.24
N LEU A 89 -45.36 14.73 11.23
CA LEU A 89 -44.16 15.22 10.51
C LEU A 89 -42.91 14.38 10.81
N ILE A 90 -42.73 13.98 12.08
CA ILE A 90 -41.56 13.22 12.54
C ILE A 90 -41.59 11.75 12.10
N GLU A 91 -42.78 11.14 11.96
CA GLU A 91 -42.91 9.77 11.43
C GLU A 91 -42.58 9.72 9.94
N VAL A 92 -42.95 10.75 9.19
CA VAL A 92 -42.58 10.90 7.77
C VAL A 92 -41.06 11.04 7.59
N ILE A 93 -40.40 11.85 8.44
CA ILE A 93 -38.93 12.02 8.44
C ILE A 93 -38.22 10.72 8.89
N LYS A 94 -38.77 9.99 9.86
CA LYS A 94 -38.27 8.68 10.30
C LYS A 94 -38.55 7.54 9.30
N GLY A 95 -39.48 7.74 8.37
CA GLY A 95 -39.96 6.73 7.43
C GLY A 95 -39.78 7.11 5.97
N ASN A 96 -40.90 7.22 5.24
CA ASN A 96 -40.90 7.37 3.78
C ASN A 96 -40.77 8.85 3.36
N GLY A 97 -39.53 9.32 3.23
CA GLY A 97 -39.21 10.69 2.80
C GLY A 97 -39.83 11.14 1.47
N LYS A 98 -40.38 10.23 0.65
CA LYS A 98 -41.15 10.61 -0.56
C LYS A 98 -42.44 11.39 -0.25
N LEU A 99 -42.96 11.32 0.97
CA LEU A 99 -44.15 12.05 1.39
C LEU A 99 -43.84 13.48 1.83
N ILE A 100 -42.57 13.83 2.07
CA ILE A 100 -42.13 15.15 2.57
C ILE A 100 -42.73 16.33 1.79
N PRO A 101 -42.71 16.38 0.44
CA PRO A 101 -43.22 17.55 -0.30
C PRO A 101 -44.72 17.78 -0.09
N GLN A 102 -45.50 16.70 -0.03
CA GLN A 102 -46.95 16.76 0.21
C GLN A 102 -47.26 17.18 1.65
N VAL A 103 -46.53 16.61 2.62
CA VAL A 103 -46.75 16.85 4.05
C VAL A 103 -46.30 18.25 4.46
N VAL A 104 -45.17 18.74 3.92
CA VAL A 104 -44.73 20.14 4.07
C VAL A 104 -45.79 21.08 3.51
N LYS A 105 -46.26 20.87 2.28
CA LYS A 105 -47.30 21.73 1.69
C LYS A 105 -48.58 21.76 2.54
N LEU A 106 -49.07 20.60 2.99
CA LEU A 106 -50.23 20.50 3.88
C LEU A 106 -49.99 21.12 5.26
N TRP A 107 -48.74 21.23 5.72
CA TRP A 107 -48.39 21.98 6.92
C TRP A 107 -48.38 23.50 6.65
N VAL A 108 -47.82 23.97 5.53
CA VAL A 108 -47.84 25.41 5.15
C VAL A 108 -49.28 25.90 4.95
N GLU A 109 -50.12 25.12 4.25
CA GLU A 109 -51.55 25.42 4.12
C GLU A 109 -52.30 25.43 5.47
N ARG A 110 -51.77 24.83 6.54
CA ARG A 110 -52.32 24.94 7.90
C ARG A 110 -51.74 26.13 8.65
N TYR A 111 -50.46 26.44 8.49
CA TYR A 111 -49.82 27.63 9.06
C TYR A 111 -50.49 28.92 8.60
N GLU A 112 -50.84 29.04 7.31
CA GLU A 112 -51.58 30.20 6.78
C GLU A 112 -53.02 30.35 7.33
N LYS A 113 -53.56 29.33 8.00
CA LYS A 113 -54.90 29.33 8.61
C LYS A 113 -54.85 29.49 10.14
N ASP A 114 -53.91 28.80 10.80
CA ASP A 114 -53.60 28.93 12.22
C ASP A 114 -52.07 28.83 12.42
N PRO A 115 -51.37 29.98 12.52
CA PRO A 115 -49.94 30.02 12.77
C PRO A 115 -49.54 29.42 14.13
N LYS A 116 -50.40 29.55 15.16
CA LYS A 116 -50.04 29.16 16.54
C LYS A 116 -50.07 27.65 16.72
N ALA A 117 -51.14 26.98 16.28
CA ALA A 117 -51.22 25.53 16.32
C ALA A 117 -50.14 24.88 15.45
N SER A 118 -49.94 25.39 14.23
CA SER A 118 -48.98 24.84 13.27
C SER A 118 -47.52 25.02 13.73
N MET A 119 -47.19 26.15 14.38
CA MET A 119 -45.89 26.37 15.03
C MET A 119 -45.62 25.35 16.15
N VAL A 120 -46.60 25.05 17.01
CA VAL A 120 -46.43 24.05 18.08
C VAL A 120 -46.12 22.67 17.52
N GLU A 121 -46.78 22.27 16.42
CA GLU A 121 -46.49 21.01 15.72
C GLU A 121 -45.06 20.98 15.15
N LEU A 122 -44.61 22.07 14.52
CA LEU A 122 -43.26 22.17 13.96
C LEU A 122 -42.17 22.16 15.04
N LEU A 123 -42.38 22.85 16.16
CA LEU A 123 -41.45 22.84 17.29
C LEU A 123 -41.43 21.48 18.00
N ALA A 124 -42.58 20.81 18.16
CA ALA A 124 -42.63 19.44 18.68
C ALA A 124 -41.88 18.44 17.76
N MET A 125 -42.01 18.58 16.43
CA MET A 125 -41.21 17.83 15.47
C MET A 125 -39.71 18.10 15.64
N LEU A 126 -39.32 19.38 15.77
CA LEU A 126 -37.92 19.82 15.95
C LEU A 126 -37.31 19.22 17.22
N PHE A 127 -38.04 19.23 18.34
CA PHE A 127 -37.59 18.61 19.60
C PHE A 127 -37.54 17.08 19.50
N GLU A 128 -38.54 16.43 18.87
CA GLU A 128 -38.49 14.98 18.69
C GLU A 128 -37.40 14.56 17.69
N ALA A 129 -37.09 15.34 16.66
CA ALA A 129 -35.96 15.11 15.76
C ALA A 129 -34.62 15.15 16.51
N CYS A 130 -34.47 16.05 17.48
CA CYS A 130 -33.36 16.09 18.43
C CYS A 130 -33.33 14.92 19.44
N GLY A 131 -34.37 14.07 19.47
CA GLY A 131 -34.43 12.85 20.29
C GLY A 131 -35.43 12.88 21.44
N THR A 132 -36.19 13.97 21.65
CA THR A 132 -36.97 14.17 22.89
C THR A 132 -38.39 14.65 22.63
N LYS A 133 -39.38 13.88 23.12
CA LYS A 133 -40.80 14.20 22.99
C LYS A 133 -41.22 15.31 23.97
N TYR A 134 -41.17 16.56 23.52
CA TYR A 134 -41.57 17.74 24.29
C TYR A 134 -42.61 18.56 23.53
N HIS A 135 -43.60 19.10 24.23
CA HIS A 135 -44.72 19.84 23.65
C HIS A 135 -44.94 21.14 24.41
N ILE A 136 -44.87 22.28 23.71
CA ILE A 136 -45.25 23.59 24.23
C ILE A 136 -46.79 23.67 24.22
N LYS A 137 -47.39 24.21 25.28
CA LYS A 137 -48.84 24.50 25.31
C LYS A 137 -49.13 25.74 24.45
N GLY A 138 -50.00 25.61 23.45
CA GLY A 138 -50.23 26.66 22.46
C GLY A 138 -50.62 28.03 23.04
N ASP A 139 -51.37 28.05 24.14
CA ASP A 139 -51.77 29.29 24.84
C ASP A 139 -50.57 30.12 25.32
N PHE A 140 -49.44 29.47 25.62
CA PHE A 140 -48.24 30.07 26.21
C PHE A 140 -47.10 30.28 25.19
N LEU A 141 -47.32 30.02 23.90
CA LEU A 141 -46.29 30.03 22.85
C LEU A 141 -45.55 31.39 22.72
N GLU A 142 -46.24 32.49 23.01
CA GLU A 142 -45.69 33.86 22.99
C GLU A 142 -45.01 34.24 24.31
N GLU A 143 -45.43 33.65 25.44
CA GLU A 143 -44.92 33.91 26.79
C GLU A 143 -43.74 33.01 27.18
N THR A 144 -43.51 31.92 26.44
CA THR A 144 -42.49 30.91 26.74
C THR A 144 -41.10 31.37 26.31
N ASP A 145 -40.17 31.45 27.27
CA ASP A 145 -38.75 31.68 27.00
C ASP A 145 -38.08 30.44 26.37
N VAL A 146 -37.16 30.67 25.44
CA VAL A 146 -36.36 29.64 24.78
C VAL A 146 -35.44 28.96 25.79
N ASP A 147 -34.85 29.71 26.73
CA ASP A 147 -33.90 29.16 27.71
C ASP A 147 -34.59 28.21 28.71
N ASP A 148 -35.83 28.51 29.15
CA ASP A 148 -36.61 27.63 30.03
C ASP A 148 -36.92 26.28 29.37
N VAL A 149 -37.32 26.31 28.09
CA VAL A 149 -37.58 25.09 27.30
C VAL A 149 -36.27 24.31 27.08
N VAL A 150 -35.16 24.99 26.78
CA VAL A 150 -33.85 24.35 26.63
C VAL A 150 -33.36 23.75 27.94
N VAL A 151 -33.58 24.38 29.09
CA VAL A 151 -33.31 23.82 30.42
C VAL A 151 -34.17 22.58 30.68
N ALA A 152 -35.46 22.60 30.30
CA ALA A 152 -36.34 21.44 30.42
C ALA A 152 -35.86 20.26 29.56
N LEU A 153 -35.49 20.51 28.29
CA LEU A 153 -34.93 19.52 27.36
C LEU A 153 -33.59 18.96 27.86
N VAL A 154 -32.66 19.81 28.32
CA VAL A 154 -31.40 19.36 28.92
C VAL A 154 -31.63 18.53 30.19
N ASN A 155 -32.69 18.80 30.96
CA ASN A 155 -33.05 17.98 32.12
C ASN A 155 -33.74 16.65 31.75
N LEU A 156 -34.45 16.58 30.61
CA LEU A 156 -34.90 15.30 30.01
C LEU A 156 -33.68 14.46 29.58
N ALA A 157 -32.70 15.06 28.90
CA ALA A 157 -31.45 14.39 28.52
C ALA A 157 -30.67 13.83 29.72
N LYS A 158 -30.59 14.56 30.84
CA LYS A 158 -29.96 14.08 32.09
C LYS A 158 -30.65 12.86 32.71
N ARG A 159 -31.93 12.61 32.39
CA ARG A 159 -32.69 11.43 32.85
C ARG A 159 -32.65 10.27 31.85
N GLY A 160 -31.96 10.42 30.73
CA GLY A 160 -31.87 9.42 29.66
C GLY A 160 -33.06 9.43 28.68
N GLU A 161 -33.92 10.45 28.72
CA GLU A 161 -35.11 10.59 27.86
C GLU A 161 -34.76 11.19 26.48
N VAL A 162 -33.76 10.59 25.81
CA VAL A 162 -33.22 10.98 24.49
C VAL A 162 -32.97 9.74 23.64
N GLU A 163 -33.54 9.68 22.44
CA GLU A 163 -33.25 8.66 21.42
C GLU A 163 -32.39 9.26 20.28
N ASP A 164 -31.23 8.66 19.99
CA ASP A 164 -30.36 9.07 18.87
C ASP A 164 -30.80 8.36 17.57
N TYR A 165 -31.49 9.10 16.70
CA TYR A 165 -31.87 8.62 15.37
C TYR A 165 -30.72 8.62 14.37
N GLN A 166 -29.87 9.64 14.40
CA GLN A 166 -28.89 9.93 13.34
C GLN A 166 -27.66 9.03 13.42
N SER A 167 -27.23 8.62 14.62
CA SER A 167 -26.14 7.66 14.82
C SER A 167 -26.62 6.20 14.88
N SER A 168 -27.93 5.97 14.72
CA SER A 168 -28.55 4.67 14.89
C SER A 168 -28.17 3.67 13.79
N LYS A 169 -28.02 2.40 14.18
CA LYS A 169 -27.81 1.28 13.22
C LYS A 169 -29.11 0.56 12.87
N ARG A 170 -30.27 1.03 13.36
CA ARG A 170 -31.58 0.45 12.98
C ARG A 170 -31.89 0.79 11.51
N LYS A 171 -32.51 -0.14 10.79
CA LYS A 171 -32.78 0.01 9.34
C LYS A 171 -33.78 1.14 9.04
N GLU A 172 -34.71 1.40 9.95
CA GLU A 172 -35.70 2.48 9.89
C GLU A 172 -35.03 3.86 9.73
N PHE A 173 -34.11 4.23 10.61
CA PHE A 173 -33.49 5.56 10.60
C PHE A 173 -32.32 5.72 9.62
N LYS A 174 -32.05 4.73 8.75
CA LYS A 174 -30.89 4.76 7.83
C LYS A 174 -30.85 6.04 6.98
N ASN A 175 -32.02 6.55 6.58
CA ASN A 175 -32.16 7.73 5.73
C ASN A 175 -32.55 8.99 6.54
N PHE A 176 -32.59 8.94 7.87
CA PHE A 176 -33.14 10.01 8.72
C PHE A 176 -32.44 11.37 8.51
N LYS A 177 -31.11 11.36 8.35
CA LYS A 177 -30.32 12.57 8.04
C LYS A 177 -30.82 13.25 6.76
N ASP A 178 -30.83 12.48 5.67
CA ASP A 178 -31.13 12.97 4.33
C ASP A 178 -32.62 13.38 4.21
N ASN A 179 -33.52 12.64 4.88
CA ASN A 179 -34.92 12.99 5.03
C ASN A 179 -35.10 14.31 5.80
N LEU A 180 -34.35 14.54 6.89
CA LEU A 180 -34.45 15.77 7.69
C LEU A 180 -33.87 16.99 6.95
N GLU A 181 -32.74 16.84 6.25
CA GLU A 181 -32.23 17.87 5.33
C GLU A 181 -33.28 18.20 4.25
N SER A 182 -33.86 17.18 3.62
CA SER A 182 -34.90 17.37 2.60
C SER A 182 -36.18 18.02 3.14
N PHE A 183 -36.57 17.76 4.39
CA PHE A 183 -37.73 18.41 5.02
C PHE A 183 -37.53 19.92 5.15
N TRP A 184 -36.38 20.37 5.67
CA TRP A 184 -36.09 21.80 5.83
C TRP A 184 -35.89 22.52 4.49
N ASP A 185 -35.37 21.83 3.47
CA ASP A 185 -35.27 22.34 2.09
C ASP A 185 -36.65 22.63 1.48
N HIS A 186 -37.56 21.64 1.50
CA HIS A 186 -38.93 21.83 1.02
C HIS A 186 -39.71 22.85 1.84
N LEU A 187 -39.52 22.90 3.17
CA LEU A 187 -40.22 23.86 4.03
C LEU A 187 -39.84 25.31 3.70
N VAL A 188 -38.56 25.59 3.46
CA VAL A 188 -38.13 26.92 3.02
C VAL A 188 -38.65 27.25 1.62
N HIS A 189 -38.69 26.28 0.71
CA HIS A 189 -39.16 26.49 -0.66
C HIS A 189 -40.68 26.68 -0.78
N GLU A 190 -41.52 25.93 -0.08
CA GLU A 190 -42.98 26.15 -0.09
C GLU A 190 -43.35 27.48 0.60
N CYS A 191 -42.65 27.85 1.68
CA CYS A 191 -42.88 29.12 2.39
C CYS A 191 -42.45 30.39 1.61
N GLN A 192 -41.75 30.27 0.46
CA GLN A 192 -41.09 31.37 -0.26
C GLN A 192 -42.04 32.47 -0.81
N HIS A 193 -43.36 32.29 -0.71
CA HIS A 193 -44.37 33.24 -1.18
C HIS A 193 -45.17 33.92 -0.05
N GLY A 194 -44.88 33.60 1.21
CA GLY A 194 -45.50 34.24 2.38
C GLY A 194 -44.74 33.97 3.68
N PRO A 195 -44.94 32.80 4.34
CA PRO A 195 -44.41 32.53 5.69
C PRO A 195 -42.88 32.58 5.86
N LEU A 196 -42.09 32.61 4.77
CA LEU A 196 -40.64 32.81 4.86
C LEU A 196 -40.25 34.24 5.30
N PHE A 197 -41.16 35.22 5.16
CA PHE A 197 -40.89 36.65 5.37
C PHE A 197 -41.78 37.28 6.46
N ASP A 198 -42.48 36.48 7.27
CA ASP A 198 -43.43 36.96 8.27
C ASP A 198 -42.81 37.46 9.59
N GLN A 199 -41.50 37.24 9.78
CA GLN A 199 -40.74 37.55 11.02
C GLN A 199 -41.27 36.82 12.28
N VAL A 200 -41.95 35.69 12.08
CA VAL A 200 -42.51 34.84 13.15
C VAL A 200 -42.06 33.38 12.99
N LEU A 201 -42.25 32.78 11.80
CA LEU A 201 -42.03 31.35 11.59
C LEU A 201 -40.57 30.97 11.79
N PHE A 202 -39.70 31.43 10.90
CA PHE A 202 -38.32 31.00 10.90
C PHE A 202 -37.48 31.65 12.00
N ASP A 203 -37.87 32.82 12.53
CA ASP A 203 -37.16 33.42 13.66
C ASP A 203 -37.25 32.55 14.92
N LYS A 204 -38.47 32.13 15.32
CA LYS A 204 -38.65 31.19 16.45
C LYS A 204 -37.94 29.85 16.20
N CYS A 205 -38.02 29.30 14.98
CA CYS A 205 -37.30 28.06 14.65
C CYS A 205 -35.77 28.23 14.75
N VAL A 206 -35.22 29.34 14.25
CA VAL A 206 -33.78 29.63 14.30
C VAL A 206 -33.30 29.87 15.73
N ASP A 207 -34.08 30.54 16.58
CA ASP A 207 -33.75 30.74 17.99
C ASP A 207 -33.63 29.40 18.73
N TYR A 208 -34.62 28.52 18.59
CA TYR A 208 -34.56 27.17 19.16
C TYR A 208 -33.41 26.32 18.59
N ILE A 209 -33.14 26.40 17.28
CA ILE A 209 -32.02 25.70 16.64
C ILE A 209 -30.67 26.18 17.18
N ILE A 210 -30.46 27.50 17.29
CA ILE A 210 -29.24 28.09 17.84
C ILE A 210 -29.05 27.66 19.30
N ALA A 211 -30.08 27.81 20.13
CA ALA A 211 -30.01 27.47 21.54
C ALA A 211 -29.72 25.97 21.76
N LEU A 212 -30.43 25.07 21.08
CA LEU A 212 -30.18 23.62 21.13
C LEU A 212 -28.78 23.25 20.62
N SER A 213 -28.28 23.93 19.59
CA SER A 213 -26.92 23.72 19.09
C SER A 213 -25.83 24.06 20.10
N CYS A 214 -26.13 24.85 21.15
CA CYS A 214 -25.18 25.23 22.19
C CYS A 214 -25.31 24.40 23.48
N THR A 215 -26.18 23.38 23.52
CA THR A 215 -26.42 22.58 24.73
C THR A 215 -25.36 21.50 25.03
N PRO A 216 -25.23 21.02 26.29
CA PRO A 216 -24.35 19.90 26.62
C PRO A 216 -24.65 18.55 25.94
N PRO A 217 -25.92 18.10 25.74
CA PRO A 217 -26.21 16.83 25.09
C PRO A 217 -25.75 16.80 23.62
N ARG A 218 -24.96 15.77 23.27
CA ARG A 218 -24.39 15.61 21.92
C ARG A 218 -25.47 15.50 20.83
N VAL A 219 -26.51 14.71 21.06
CA VAL A 219 -27.58 14.45 20.07
C VAL A 219 -28.26 15.77 19.66
N TYR A 220 -28.60 16.62 20.64
CA TYR A 220 -29.17 17.95 20.41
C TYR A 220 -28.25 18.80 19.54
N ARG A 221 -26.95 18.90 19.90
CA ARG A 221 -26.00 19.65 19.08
C ARG A 221 -25.86 19.10 17.67
N GLN A 222 -25.84 17.78 17.50
CA GLN A 222 -25.66 17.12 16.21
C GLN A 222 -26.84 17.40 15.27
N VAL A 223 -28.07 17.20 15.74
CA VAL A 223 -29.28 17.41 14.93
C VAL A 223 -29.60 18.89 14.75
N ALA A 224 -29.47 19.72 15.79
CA ALA A 224 -29.68 21.17 15.65
C ALA A 224 -28.64 21.81 14.72
N SER A 225 -27.38 21.37 14.75
CA SER A 225 -26.38 21.79 13.76
C SER A 225 -26.81 21.41 12.35
N LEU A 226 -27.25 20.17 12.12
CA LEU A 226 -27.73 19.72 10.81
C LEU A 226 -28.87 20.60 10.27
N MET A 227 -29.89 20.86 11.09
CA MET A 227 -31.04 21.69 10.71
C MET A 227 -30.65 23.14 10.41
N GLY A 228 -29.83 23.77 11.25
CA GLY A 228 -29.36 25.14 11.02
C GLY A 228 -28.45 25.27 9.79
N LEU A 229 -27.56 24.30 9.56
CA LEU A 229 -26.71 24.29 8.38
C LEU A 229 -27.52 24.09 7.07
N GLN A 230 -28.58 23.27 7.11
CA GLN A 230 -29.48 23.12 5.98
C GLN A 230 -30.28 24.40 5.73
N LEU A 231 -30.83 25.05 6.76
CA LEU A 231 -31.58 26.30 6.60
C LEU A 231 -30.79 27.36 5.83
N VAL A 232 -29.50 27.56 6.13
CA VAL A 232 -28.63 28.50 5.37
C VAL A 232 -28.52 28.08 3.89
N THR A 233 -28.37 26.78 3.62
CA THR A 233 -28.31 26.24 2.25
C THR A 233 -29.63 26.49 1.50
N SER A 234 -30.77 26.26 2.14
CA SER A 234 -32.11 26.49 1.57
C SER A 234 -32.37 27.99 1.35
N PHE A 235 -32.01 28.86 2.30
CA PHE A 235 -32.13 30.31 2.16
C PHE A 235 -31.27 30.84 1.00
N ILE A 236 -30.08 30.27 0.77
CA ILE A 236 -29.23 30.60 -0.39
C ILE A 236 -29.95 30.25 -1.70
N SER A 237 -30.65 29.11 -1.78
CA SER A 237 -31.43 28.72 -2.96
C SER A 237 -32.49 29.77 -3.30
N VAL A 238 -33.29 30.20 -2.32
CA VAL A 238 -34.31 31.24 -2.50
C VAL A 238 -33.68 32.61 -2.79
N ALA A 239 -32.61 33.00 -2.09
CA ALA A 239 -31.91 34.28 -2.31
C ALA A 239 -31.36 34.40 -3.74
N LYS A 240 -30.85 33.31 -4.33
CA LYS A 240 -30.41 33.26 -5.73
C LYS A 240 -31.57 33.43 -6.71
N MET A 241 -32.71 32.80 -6.45
CA MET A 241 -33.92 32.95 -7.25
C MET A 241 -34.43 34.40 -7.24
N LEU A 242 -34.53 35.00 -6.05
CA LEU A 242 -34.89 36.41 -5.87
C LEU A 242 -33.85 37.35 -6.50
N GLY A 243 -32.55 37.01 -6.44
CA GLY A 243 -31.48 37.76 -7.09
C GLY A 243 -31.65 37.84 -8.61
N ALA A 244 -31.98 36.72 -9.25
CA ALA A 244 -32.30 36.68 -10.68
C ALA A 244 -33.57 37.49 -11.00
N GLN A 245 -34.62 37.38 -10.18
CA GLN A 245 -35.87 38.16 -10.32
C GLN A 245 -35.64 39.68 -10.15
N ARG A 246 -34.78 40.07 -9.20
CA ARG A 246 -34.37 41.46 -8.96
C ARG A 246 -33.59 42.02 -10.14
N GLU A 247 -32.67 41.24 -10.72
CA GLU A 247 -31.92 41.64 -11.91
C GLU A 247 -32.82 41.77 -13.16
N THR A 248 -33.72 40.81 -13.40
CA THR A 248 -34.73 40.92 -14.46
C THR A 248 -35.63 42.15 -14.26
N THR A 249 -36.01 42.44 -13.02
CA THR A 249 -36.81 43.63 -12.68
C THR A 249 -36.01 44.93 -12.89
N ARG A 250 -34.72 44.96 -12.53
CA ARG A 250 -33.81 46.10 -12.80
C ARG A 250 -33.73 46.40 -14.30
N ARG A 251 -33.47 45.38 -15.13
CA ARG A 251 -33.43 45.53 -16.60
C ARG A 251 -34.75 46.04 -17.18
N GLN A 252 -35.89 45.55 -16.68
CA GLN A 252 -37.22 46.04 -17.09
C GLN A 252 -37.45 47.49 -16.66
N LEU A 253 -37.05 47.86 -15.44
CA LEU A 253 -37.16 49.19 -14.86
C LEU A 253 -36.33 50.22 -15.63
N ASP A 254 -35.07 49.89 -15.94
CA ASP A 254 -34.15 50.76 -16.69
C ASP A 254 -34.59 50.92 -18.15
N ALA A 255 -35.11 49.86 -18.77
CA ALA A 255 -35.65 49.90 -20.12
C ALA A 255 -36.95 50.72 -20.23
N GLU A 256 -37.77 50.77 -19.17
CA GLU A 256 -38.98 51.59 -19.15
C GLU A 256 -38.69 53.04 -18.76
N LYS A 257 -37.78 53.29 -17.80
CA LYS A 257 -37.27 54.64 -17.46
C LYS A 257 -36.66 55.36 -18.66
N LYS A 258 -35.98 54.62 -19.56
CA LYS A 258 -35.47 55.14 -20.85
C LYS A 258 -36.57 55.55 -21.85
N LYS A 259 -37.82 55.10 -21.68
CA LYS A 259 -38.96 55.51 -22.52
C LYS A 259 -39.77 56.63 -21.89
N ARG A 260 -39.99 56.57 -20.58
CA ARG A 260 -40.72 57.57 -19.76
C ARG A 260 -40.13 57.58 -18.36
N ALA A 261 -39.78 58.77 -17.85
CA ALA A 261 -39.18 58.90 -16.52
C ALA A 261 -40.09 58.42 -15.38
N GLU A 262 -41.40 58.65 -15.51
CA GLU A 262 -42.40 58.43 -14.46
C GLU A 262 -43.67 57.74 -15.00
N GLY A 263 -44.47 57.19 -14.08
CA GLY A 263 -45.79 56.62 -14.34
C GLY A 263 -46.01 55.22 -13.72
N PRO A 264 -47.25 54.70 -13.72
CA PRO A 264 -47.65 53.56 -12.88
C PRO A 264 -46.85 52.26 -13.11
N ARG A 265 -46.33 52.05 -14.32
CA ARG A 265 -45.48 50.89 -14.62
C ARG A 265 -44.06 51.03 -14.05
N VAL A 266 -43.51 52.24 -14.04
CA VAL A 266 -42.21 52.54 -13.40
C VAL A 266 -42.34 52.45 -11.88
N GLU A 267 -43.44 52.95 -11.31
CA GLU A 267 -43.79 52.79 -9.89
C GLU A 267 -43.96 51.32 -9.48
N SER A 268 -44.71 50.53 -10.26
CA SER A 268 -44.89 49.10 -10.04
C SER A 268 -43.57 48.32 -10.09
N LEU A 269 -42.71 48.63 -11.08
CA LEU A 269 -41.38 48.01 -11.21
C LEU A 269 -40.40 48.47 -10.10
N ASN A 270 -40.44 49.74 -9.68
CA ASN A 270 -39.71 50.24 -8.50
C ASN A 270 -40.16 49.47 -7.25
N LYS A 271 -41.47 49.37 -6.96
CA LYS A 271 -41.99 48.67 -5.78
C LYS A 271 -41.60 47.18 -5.78
N ARG A 272 -41.68 46.51 -6.93
CA ARG A 272 -41.24 45.11 -7.04
C ARG A 272 -39.72 44.99 -6.83
N PHE A 273 -38.92 45.92 -7.36
CA PHE A 273 -37.47 45.92 -7.16
C PHE A 273 -37.08 46.11 -5.69
N SER A 274 -37.72 47.03 -4.97
CA SER A 274 -37.50 47.24 -3.54
C SER A 274 -37.91 46.01 -2.72
N MET A 275 -39.11 45.48 -2.92
CA MET A 275 -39.60 44.34 -2.14
C MET A 275 -38.78 43.06 -2.40
N THR A 276 -38.34 42.81 -3.65
CA THR A 276 -37.39 41.70 -3.92
C THR A 276 -36.00 41.96 -3.30
N HIS A 277 -35.60 43.22 -3.11
CA HIS A 277 -34.35 43.56 -2.41
C HIS A 277 -34.46 43.35 -0.90
N GLU A 278 -35.55 43.81 -0.28
CA GLU A 278 -35.87 43.67 1.14
C GLU A 278 -35.92 42.18 1.53
N ASN A 279 -36.61 41.34 0.75
CA ASN A 279 -36.65 39.90 0.96
C ASN A 279 -35.26 39.23 0.88
N ILE A 280 -34.36 39.69 0.00
CA ILE A 280 -32.97 39.18 -0.02
C ILE A 280 -32.23 39.59 1.25
N THR A 281 -32.37 40.85 1.69
CA THR A 281 -31.74 41.34 2.92
C THR A 281 -32.20 40.56 4.15
N VAL A 282 -33.49 40.25 4.28
CA VAL A 282 -34.02 39.40 5.37
C VAL A 282 -33.38 38.02 5.37
N LEU A 283 -33.25 37.36 4.21
CA LEU A 283 -32.56 36.07 4.11
C LEU A 283 -31.07 36.18 4.48
N GLU A 284 -30.37 37.23 4.05
CA GLU A 284 -28.97 37.43 4.46
C GLU A 284 -28.81 37.70 5.96
N GLU A 285 -29.75 38.40 6.60
CA GLU A 285 -29.78 38.60 8.04
C GLU A 285 -30.01 37.29 8.80
N MET A 286 -30.94 36.45 8.34
CA MET A 286 -31.18 35.11 8.88
C MET A 286 -29.98 34.18 8.70
N MET A 287 -29.32 34.21 7.52
CA MET A 287 -28.05 33.50 7.29
C MET A 287 -26.97 33.96 8.28
N ARG A 288 -26.84 35.28 8.51
CA ARG A 288 -25.88 35.84 9.47
C ARG A 288 -26.21 35.45 10.91
N LYS A 289 -27.50 35.43 11.30
CA LYS A 289 -28.00 35.00 12.63
C LYS A 289 -27.62 33.54 12.93
N ILE A 290 -27.84 32.63 11.98
CA ILE A 290 -27.39 31.23 12.10
C ILE A 290 -25.86 31.15 12.10
N PHE A 291 -25.18 31.93 11.25
CA PHE A 291 -23.72 31.89 11.18
C PHE A 291 -23.06 32.29 12.50
N THR A 292 -23.47 33.39 13.12
CA THR A 292 -22.91 33.86 14.39
C THR A 292 -23.35 32.99 15.56
N GLY A 293 -24.64 32.66 15.69
CA GLY A 293 -25.17 31.90 16.83
C GLY A 293 -24.80 30.42 16.83
N LEU A 294 -24.71 29.78 15.66
CA LEU A 294 -24.48 28.34 15.52
C LEU A 294 -23.11 28.04 14.89
N PHE A 295 -22.83 28.48 13.65
CA PHE A 295 -21.63 28.05 12.93
C PHE A 295 -20.33 28.40 13.69
N VAL A 296 -20.19 29.64 14.17
CA VAL A 296 -18.99 30.12 14.88
C VAL A 296 -18.72 29.34 16.18
N HIS A 297 -19.74 28.72 16.76
CA HIS A 297 -19.61 27.85 17.93
C HIS A 297 -19.42 26.37 17.56
N ARG A 298 -20.05 25.90 16.48
CA ARG A 298 -20.08 24.47 16.08
C ARG A 298 -18.92 24.02 15.18
N TYR A 299 -18.28 24.91 14.39
CA TYR A 299 -17.06 24.54 13.65
C TYR A 299 -15.89 24.11 14.57
N ARG A 300 -16.01 24.39 15.87
CA ARG A 300 -15.06 24.07 16.95
C ARG A 300 -15.64 23.15 18.05
N ASP A 301 -16.66 22.34 17.74
CA ASP A 301 -17.18 21.29 18.64
C ASP A 301 -16.13 20.25 19.07
N ILE A 302 -16.36 19.58 20.20
CA ILE A 302 -15.55 18.40 20.58
C ILE A 302 -15.82 17.20 19.65
N ASP A 303 -17.02 17.13 19.05
CA ASP A 303 -17.35 16.12 18.05
C ASP A 303 -16.83 16.48 16.64
N PRO A 304 -15.89 15.72 16.04
CA PRO A 304 -15.40 15.99 14.70
C PRO A 304 -16.49 15.85 13.62
N ASN A 305 -17.56 15.08 13.84
CA ASN A 305 -18.64 14.94 12.86
C ASN A 305 -19.39 16.25 12.66
N ILE A 306 -19.72 16.95 13.76
CA ILE A 306 -20.36 18.27 13.72
C ILE A 306 -19.44 19.27 12.99
N ARG A 307 -18.14 19.23 13.27
CA ARG A 307 -17.15 20.11 12.63
C ARG A 307 -16.98 19.83 11.13
N MET A 308 -16.99 18.56 10.72
CA MET A 308 -17.02 18.18 9.30
C MET A 308 -18.25 18.75 8.60
N SER A 309 -19.45 18.58 9.17
CA SER A 309 -20.69 19.14 8.62
C SER A 309 -20.61 20.66 8.47
N CYS A 310 -20.16 21.38 9.49
CA CYS A 310 -19.99 22.83 9.41
C CYS A 310 -19.09 23.24 8.24
N ILE A 311 -17.88 22.68 8.13
CA ILE A 311 -16.89 23.05 7.11
C ILE A 311 -17.35 22.64 5.70
N GLN A 312 -17.99 21.48 5.56
CA GLN A 312 -18.59 21.04 4.29
C GLN A 312 -19.69 22.01 3.83
N SER A 313 -20.62 22.39 4.73
CA SER A 313 -21.67 23.37 4.43
C SER A 313 -21.08 24.73 4.06
N LEU A 314 -20.06 25.22 4.78
CA LEU A 314 -19.39 26.48 4.45
C LEU A 314 -18.80 26.47 3.03
N GLY A 315 -18.12 25.39 2.63
CA GLY A 315 -17.62 25.24 1.25
C GLY A 315 -18.74 25.33 0.21
N VAL A 316 -19.88 24.66 0.47
CA VAL A 316 -21.07 24.72 -0.39
C VAL A 316 -21.67 26.14 -0.43
N TRP A 317 -21.72 26.87 0.68
CA TRP A 317 -22.26 28.23 0.73
C TRP A 317 -21.41 29.23 -0.04
N ILE A 318 -20.07 29.15 0.09
CA ILE A 318 -19.15 30.02 -0.65
C ILE A 318 -19.30 29.82 -2.16
N LEU A 319 -19.30 28.56 -2.62
CA LEU A 319 -19.56 28.21 -4.02
C LEU A 319 -20.94 28.64 -4.50
N SER A 320 -21.96 28.51 -3.64
CA SER A 320 -23.35 28.77 -4.02
C SER A 320 -23.68 30.25 -4.09
N TYR A 321 -23.15 31.08 -3.18
CA TYR A 321 -23.44 32.51 -3.10
C TYR A 321 -22.18 33.34 -2.79
N PRO A 322 -21.22 33.44 -3.75
CA PRO A 322 -19.93 34.10 -3.54
C PRO A 322 -20.04 35.55 -3.08
N SER A 323 -21.04 36.30 -3.57
CA SER A 323 -21.25 37.71 -3.22
C SER A 323 -21.39 37.97 -1.71
N LEU A 324 -21.90 37.00 -0.96
CA LEU A 324 -21.97 37.06 0.51
C LEU A 324 -20.81 36.33 1.17
N PHE A 325 -20.48 35.12 0.71
CA PHE A 325 -19.63 34.20 1.46
C PHE A 325 -18.16 34.14 1.01
N LEU A 326 -17.81 34.57 -0.22
CA LEU A 326 -16.42 34.61 -0.71
C LEU A 326 -15.70 35.86 -0.18
N GLN A 327 -15.50 35.90 1.14
CA GLN A 327 -14.88 37.02 1.87
C GLN A 327 -14.03 36.48 3.03
N ASP A 328 -12.95 37.17 3.41
CA ASP A 328 -12.02 36.76 4.48
C ASP A 328 -12.69 36.44 5.82
N LEU A 329 -13.81 37.13 6.11
CA LEU A 329 -14.66 36.89 7.28
C LEU A 329 -15.06 35.41 7.41
N TYR A 330 -15.27 34.74 6.28
CA TYR A 330 -15.70 33.35 6.13
C TYR A 330 -14.55 32.42 5.73
N LEU A 331 -13.71 32.81 4.77
CA LEU A 331 -12.62 31.97 4.25
C LEU A 331 -11.63 31.50 5.33
N LYS A 332 -11.37 32.35 6.33
CA LYS A 332 -10.47 32.02 7.46
C LYS A 332 -10.81 30.71 8.18
N TYR A 333 -12.10 30.32 8.22
CA TYR A 333 -12.51 29.08 8.89
C TYR A 333 -12.02 27.83 8.15
N LEU A 334 -12.00 27.84 6.80
CA LEU A 334 -11.43 26.76 6.00
C LEU A 334 -9.91 26.64 6.24
N GLY A 335 -9.20 27.77 6.22
CA GLY A 335 -7.74 27.83 6.45
C GLY A 335 -7.34 27.37 7.86
N TRP A 336 -8.15 27.67 8.88
CA TRP A 336 -7.94 27.15 10.22
C TRP A 336 -8.13 25.63 10.31
N THR A 337 -9.13 25.05 9.65
CA THR A 337 -9.41 23.61 9.74
C THR A 337 -8.51 22.71 8.89
N LEU A 338 -7.65 23.29 8.04
CA LEU A 338 -6.46 22.59 7.50
C LEU A 338 -5.51 22.07 8.60
N ASN A 339 -5.55 22.66 9.80
CA ASN A 339 -4.72 22.30 10.94
C ASN A 339 -5.42 21.37 11.96
N ASP A 340 -6.59 20.83 11.61
CA ASP A 340 -7.37 20.04 12.55
C ASP A 340 -6.71 18.71 12.93
N LYS A 341 -6.93 18.24 14.16
CA LYS A 341 -6.43 16.94 14.62
C LYS A 341 -7.15 15.75 13.93
N ASN A 342 -8.42 15.90 13.53
CA ASN A 342 -9.16 14.86 12.83
C ASN A 342 -8.97 14.93 11.31
N ALA A 343 -8.58 13.80 10.71
CA ALA A 343 -8.32 13.69 9.27
C ALA A 343 -9.55 14.03 8.40
N GLY A 344 -10.76 13.63 8.80
CA GLY A 344 -11.98 13.93 8.05
C GLY A 344 -12.27 15.42 7.96
N VAL A 345 -11.96 16.19 9.02
CA VAL A 345 -12.09 17.65 9.04
C VAL A 345 -11.07 18.32 8.12
N ARG A 346 -9.81 17.87 8.15
CA ARG A 346 -8.78 18.33 7.19
C ARG A 346 -9.23 18.05 5.76
N LYS A 347 -9.73 16.84 5.49
CA LYS A 347 -10.22 16.41 4.17
C LYS A 347 -11.36 17.27 3.62
N VAL A 348 -12.41 17.56 4.39
CA VAL A 348 -13.50 18.44 3.90
C VAL A 348 -13.03 19.88 3.71
N SER A 349 -12.06 20.34 4.49
CA SER A 349 -11.43 21.66 4.28
C SER A 349 -10.69 21.72 2.94
N VAL A 350 -9.88 20.71 2.65
CA VAL A 350 -9.12 20.58 1.39
C VAL A 350 -10.06 20.45 0.19
N LEU A 351 -11.11 19.61 0.27
CA LEU A 351 -12.09 19.46 -0.81
C LEU A 351 -12.91 20.74 -1.06
N ALA A 352 -13.28 21.48 0.00
CA ALA A 352 -13.92 22.78 -0.16
C ALA A 352 -13.03 23.77 -0.92
N LEU A 353 -11.73 23.84 -0.58
CA LEU A 353 -10.77 24.67 -1.31
C LEU A 353 -10.55 24.19 -2.75
N GLN A 354 -10.41 22.88 -2.97
CA GLN A 354 -10.20 22.33 -4.33
C GLN A 354 -11.33 22.74 -5.27
N ASN A 355 -12.58 22.64 -4.82
CA ASN A 355 -13.75 23.07 -5.59
C ASN A 355 -13.80 24.60 -5.79
N LEU A 356 -13.30 25.38 -4.81
CA LEU A 356 -13.25 26.85 -4.91
C LEU A 356 -12.23 27.34 -5.94
N TYR A 357 -11.06 26.71 -6.04
CA TYR A 357 -10.07 26.99 -7.09
C TYR A 357 -10.41 26.36 -8.45
N GLU A 358 -11.30 25.38 -8.52
CA GLU A 358 -11.77 24.84 -9.81
C GLU A 358 -12.55 25.88 -10.63
N VAL A 359 -13.18 26.85 -9.96
CA VAL A 359 -13.93 27.96 -10.56
C VAL A 359 -13.04 29.20 -10.70
N ASP A 360 -12.61 29.47 -11.94
CA ASP A 360 -11.63 30.50 -12.31
C ASP A 360 -11.99 31.91 -11.80
N ASP A 361 -13.28 32.28 -11.82
CA ASP A 361 -13.78 33.58 -11.35
C ASP A 361 -13.51 33.84 -9.85
N ASN A 362 -13.33 32.81 -9.03
CA ASN A 362 -13.03 32.95 -7.59
C ASN A 362 -11.56 33.33 -7.32
N VAL A 363 -10.65 32.95 -8.24
CA VAL A 363 -9.19 32.97 -8.00
C VAL A 363 -8.65 34.34 -7.57
N PRO A 364 -9.06 35.48 -8.19
CA PRO A 364 -8.59 36.80 -7.77
C PRO A 364 -8.93 37.12 -6.31
N THR A 365 -10.11 36.72 -5.82
CA THR A 365 -10.55 36.93 -4.43
C THR A 365 -9.88 35.97 -3.45
N LEU A 366 -9.42 34.80 -3.91
CA LEU A 366 -8.67 33.84 -3.11
C LEU A 366 -7.17 34.17 -2.97
N SER A 367 -6.65 35.19 -3.67
CA SER A 367 -5.22 35.56 -3.69
C SER A 367 -4.59 35.66 -2.28
N LEU A 368 -5.06 36.58 -1.44
CA LEU A 368 -4.56 36.78 -0.06
C LEU A 368 -4.73 35.54 0.84
N PHE A 369 -5.78 34.75 0.62
CA PHE A 369 -5.97 33.48 1.31
C PHE A 369 -4.94 32.43 0.86
N THR A 370 -4.59 32.43 -0.43
CA THR A 370 -3.59 31.53 -1.02
C THR A 370 -2.20 31.84 -0.47
N GLU A 371 -1.77 33.10 -0.55
CA GLU A 371 -0.50 33.61 -0.01
C GLU A 371 -0.28 33.18 1.46
N ARG A 372 -1.34 33.24 2.27
CA ARG A 372 -1.29 32.92 3.70
C ARG A 372 -1.27 31.41 4.01
N PHE A 373 -1.81 30.55 3.15
CA PHE A 373 -2.08 29.14 3.47
C PHE A 373 -1.47 28.13 2.48
N SER A 374 -0.88 28.57 1.36
CA SER A 374 -0.29 27.73 0.30
C SER A 374 0.65 26.65 0.84
N ILE A 375 1.64 27.05 1.65
CA ILE A 375 2.61 26.16 2.31
C ILE A 375 1.88 25.04 3.07
N ARG A 376 0.81 25.38 3.81
CA ARG A 376 0.04 24.40 4.58
C ARG A 376 -0.84 23.50 3.70
N MET A 377 -1.24 23.95 2.50
CA MET A 377 -1.90 23.11 1.48
C MET A 377 -0.90 22.12 0.86
N ILE A 378 0.37 22.52 0.67
CA ILE A 378 1.46 21.65 0.21
C ILE A 378 1.82 20.61 1.29
N GLU A 379 2.03 21.02 2.55
CA GLU A 379 2.29 20.09 3.67
C GLU A 379 1.22 18.99 3.80
N LEU A 380 -0.03 19.27 3.41
CA LEU A 380 -1.12 18.31 3.47
C LEU A 380 -1.02 17.19 2.43
N ALA A 381 -0.18 17.32 1.41
CA ALA A 381 0.13 16.23 0.47
C ALA A 381 0.97 15.12 1.12
N ASP A 382 1.70 15.40 2.21
CA ASP A 382 2.40 14.39 3.05
C ASP A 382 1.65 14.12 4.37
N ASP A 383 0.31 14.24 4.39
CA ASP A 383 -0.48 13.99 5.60
C ASP A 383 -0.40 12.50 6.06
N ILE A 384 -0.60 12.30 7.36
CA ILE A 384 -0.60 10.98 8.01
C ILE A 384 -1.80 10.09 7.62
N ASP A 385 -2.87 10.70 7.08
CA ASP A 385 -4.02 10.01 6.49
C ASP A 385 -3.95 10.09 4.96
N VAL A 386 -3.81 8.92 4.32
CA VAL A 386 -3.75 8.74 2.86
C VAL A 386 -4.88 9.48 2.14
N SER A 387 -6.05 9.55 2.74
CA SER A 387 -7.24 10.13 2.11
C SER A 387 -7.33 11.66 2.26
N VAL A 388 -6.50 12.25 3.14
CA VAL A 388 -6.20 13.70 3.16
C VAL A 388 -5.12 14.00 2.12
N ALA A 389 -4.03 13.24 2.11
CA ALA A 389 -2.90 13.39 1.19
C ALA A 389 -3.33 13.41 -0.29
N VAL A 390 -4.14 12.44 -0.72
CA VAL A 390 -4.66 12.35 -2.09
C VAL A 390 -5.52 13.57 -2.46
N CYS A 391 -6.35 14.07 -1.54
CA CYS A 391 -7.14 15.29 -1.78
C CYS A 391 -6.24 16.55 -1.83
N ALA A 392 -5.18 16.60 -1.04
CA ALA A 392 -4.28 17.74 -1.01
C ALA A 392 -3.41 17.83 -2.28
N ILE A 393 -2.98 16.69 -2.84
CA ILE A 393 -2.36 16.64 -4.18
C ILE A 393 -3.35 17.15 -5.25
N GLY A 394 -4.65 16.81 -5.10
CA GLY A 394 -5.72 17.35 -5.95
C GLY A 394 -5.91 18.88 -5.83
N LEU A 395 -5.71 19.44 -4.64
CA LEU A 395 -5.72 20.89 -4.39
C LEU A 395 -4.47 21.58 -4.96
N VAL A 396 -3.27 21.05 -4.69
CA VAL A 396 -1.99 21.54 -5.26
C VAL A 396 -2.06 21.59 -6.79
N LYS A 397 -2.69 20.60 -7.42
CA LYS A 397 -2.95 20.59 -8.87
C LYS A 397 -3.80 21.77 -9.38
N GLN A 398 -4.81 22.21 -8.61
CA GLN A 398 -5.59 23.40 -8.98
C GLN A 398 -4.80 24.70 -8.72
N LEU A 399 -3.95 24.75 -7.70
CA LEU A 399 -3.07 25.90 -7.46
C LEU A 399 -2.04 26.06 -8.58
N LEU A 400 -1.47 24.96 -9.08
CA LEU A 400 -0.53 24.97 -10.22
C LEU A 400 -1.21 25.30 -11.55
N ARG A 401 -2.46 24.85 -11.77
CA ARG A 401 -3.27 25.27 -12.93
C ARG A 401 -3.38 26.79 -13.04
N HIS A 402 -3.43 27.48 -11.90
CA HIS A 402 -3.56 28.94 -11.80
C HIS A 402 -2.23 29.66 -11.53
N GLN A 403 -1.09 28.96 -11.59
CA GLN A 403 0.26 29.52 -11.38
C GLN A 403 0.41 30.22 -10.00
N LEU A 404 -0.22 29.66 -8.95
CA LEU A 404 -0.26 30.20 -7.59
C LEU A 404 0.81 29.64 -6.63
N LEU A 405 1.70 28.78 -7.11
CA LEU A 405 2.83 28.19 -6.36
C LEU A 405 4.11 28.36 -7.18
N ALA A 406 5.28 28.37 -6.50
CA ALA A 406 6.55 28.27 -7.20
C ALA A 406 6.88 26.80 -7.48
N ASP A 407 7.56 26.52 -8.59
CA ASP A 407 8.02 25.16 -8.93
C ASP A 407 9.02 24.61 -7.88
N ASP A 408 9.72 25.50 -7.16
CA ASP A 408 10.63 25.18 -6.05
C ASP A 408 9.90 24.57 -4.84
N ASP A 409 8.66 24.97 -4.56
CA ASP A 409 7.86 24.43 -3.44
C ASP A 409 7.44 22.97 -3.70
N LEU A 410 7.53 22.50 -4.95
CA LEU A 410 7.07 21.17 -5.37
C LEU A 410 8.13 20.08 -5.21
N GLY A 411 9.42 20.44 -5.11
CA GLY A 411 10.54 19.48 -5.03
C GLY A 411 10.30 18.35 -4.02
N PRO A 412 9.94 18.65 -2.75
CA PRO A 412 9.64 17.64 -1.73
C PRO A 412 8.41 16.76 -2.01
N LEU A 413 7.50 17.17 -2.90
CA LEU A 413 6.34 16.35 -3.29
C LEU A 413 6.71 15.23 -4.26
N TYR A 414 7.80 15.39 -5.05
CA TYR A 414 8.19 14.36 -6.02
C TYR A 414 8.74 13.09 -5.36
N ASP A 415 9.24 13.18 -4.12
CA ASP A 415 9.54 12.02 -3.26
C ASP A 415 8.30 11.15 -2.97
N LEU A 416 7.08 11.62 -3.23
CA LEU A 416 5.86 10.83 -3.10
C LEU A 416 5.69 9.81 -4.25
N LEU A 417 6.45 9.91 -5.35
CA LEU A 417 6.50 8.89 -6.41
C LEU A 417 7.11 7.54 -5.94
N ILE A 418 7.71 7.51 -4.74
CA ILE A 418 8.32 6.31 -4.14
C ILE A 418 7.76 6.03 -2.74
N ASP A 419 6.53 6.46 -2.48
CA ASP A 419 5.81 6.21 -1.23
C ASP A 419 5.15 4.81 -1.21
N ASP A 420 4.81 4.30 -0.03
CA ASP A 420 4.20 2.96 0.11
C ASP A 420 2.76 2.91 -0.44
N PRO A 421 1.85 3.86 -0.10
CA PRO A 421 0.46 3.79 -0.50
C PRO A 421 0.30 4.07 -2.00
N PRO A 422 -0.26 3.13 -2.80
CA PRO A 422 -0.45 3.34 -4.24
C PRO A 422 -1.40 4.51 -4.53
N GLU A 423 -2.32 4.84 -3.63
CA GLU A 423 -3.25 5.95 -3.81
C GLU A 423 -2.53 7.32 -3.83
N ILE A 424 -1.53 7.52 -2.95
CA ILE A 424 -0.71 8.74 -2.94
C ILE A 424 0.14 8.79 -4.22
N ARG A 425 0.80 7.69 -4.55
CA ARG A 425 1.64 7.59 -5.75
C ARG A 425 0.88 7.82 -7.05
N HIS A 426 -0.31 7.23 -7.21
CA HIS A 426 -1.13 7.43 -8.41
C HIS A 426 -1.70 8.86 -8.50
N ALA A 427 -1.88 9.54 -7.36
CA ALA A 427 -2.26 10.95 -7.32
C ALA A 427 -1.09 11.89 -7.69
N ILE A 428 0.11 11.67 -7.15
CA ILE A 428 1.28 12.49 -7.51
C ILE A 428 1.78 12.19 -8.94
N GLY A 429 1.67 10.95 -9.41
CA GLY A 429 1.88 10.59 -10.82
C GLY A 429 0.93 11.33 -11.77
N ALA A 430 -0.33 11.53 -11.37
CA ALA A 430 -1.28 12.35 -12.14
C ALA A 430 -0.88 13.84 -12.19
N LEU A 431 -0.32 14.37 -11.10
CA LEU A 431 0.20 15.75 -11.04
C LEU A 431 1.45 15.91 -11.92
N VAL A 432 2.44 15.03 -11.74
CA VAL A 432 3.69 14.99 -12.50
C VAL A 432 3.43 14.85 -14.00
N TYR A 433 2.49 13.99 -14.40
CA TYR A 433 2.11 13.90 -15.81
C TYR A 433 1.52 15.22 -16.34
N ASP A 434 0.60 15.86 -15.62
CA ASP A 434 -0.08 17.07 -16.10
C ASP A 434 0.82 18.31 -16.10
N HIS A 435 1.65 18.50 -15.07
CA HIS A 435 2.53 19.66 -14.90
C HIS A 435 3.85 19.51 -15.67
N LEU A 436 4.54 18.36 -15.57
CA LEU A 436 5.90 18.21 -16.10
C LEU A 436 5.95 17.55 -17.48
N ILE A 437 5.21 16.44 -17.69
CA ILE A 437 5.28 15.67 -18.94
C ILE A 437 4.44 16.34 -20.05
N ALA A 438 3.15 16.57 -19.77
CA ALA A 438 2.19 17.18 -20.70
C ALA A 438 2.19 18.72 -20.67
N GLN A 439 2.84 19.34 -19.67
CA GLN A 439 3.01 20.79 -19.52
C GLN A 439 1.72 21.61 -19.65
N LYS A 440 0.60 21.09 -19.13
CA LYS A 440 -0.75 21.67 -19.27
C LYS A 440 -0.91 23.05 -18.64
N PHE A 441 -0.05 23.40 -17.68
CA PHE A 441 -0.14 24.63 -16.91
C PHE A 441 0.86 25.70 -17.39
N ASN A 442 1.84 25.34 -18.22
CA ASN A 442 2.96 26.19 -18.63
C ASN A 442 2.72 26.85 -20.01
N SER A 443 1.47 26.78 -20.52
CA SER A 443 1.10 27.15 -21.89
C SER A 443 1.23 28.64 -22.23
N SER A 444 1.44 29.51 -21.25
CA SER A 444 1.68 30.95 -21.45
C SER A 444 3.01 31.27 -22.15
N LYS A 445 4.02 30.37 -22.13
CA LYS A 445 5.30 30.55 -22.83
C LYS A 445 5.32 30.04 -24.29
N SER A 446 4.33 29.27 -24.78
CA SER A 446 4.52 28.37 -25.94
C SER A 446 3.57 28.53 -27.16
N SER A 447 3.07 29.74 -27.46
CA SER A 447 2.08 29.98 -28.53
C SER A 447 2.56 29.78 -30.00
N TRP A 448 3.76 29.25 -30.24
CA TRP A 448 4.43 29.29 -31.56
C TRP A 448 4.92 27.94 -32.14
N ARG A 449 4.63 26.79 -31.52
CA ARG A 449 4.94 25.44 -32.07
C ARG A 449 3.83 24.40 -31.80
N GLY A 450 2.63 24.68 -32.30
CA GLY A 450 1.38 23.98 -31.98
C GLY A 450 1.17 22.56 -32.55
N ASP A 451 2.20 21.71 -32.62
CA ASP A 451 2.05 20.29 -33.00
C ASP A 451 3.09 19.39 -32.29
N GLY A 452 4.37 19.79 -32.34
CA GLY A 452 5.48 18.99 -31.79
C GLY A 452 5.45 18.72 -30.28
N ASN A 453 4.75 19.53 -29.47
CA ASN A 453 4.77 19.42 -28.01
C ASN A 453 4.02 18.20 -27.44
N ASN A 454 3.22 17.51 -28.27
CA ASN A 454 2.32 16.42 -27.87
C ASN A 454 2.72 15.06 -28.49
N SER A 455 3.91 14.96 -29.10
CA SER A 455 4.40 13.71 -29.70
C SER A 455 4.77 12.67 -28.64
N SER A 456 4.74 11.39 -29.03
CA SER A 456 5.24 10.29 -28.17
C SER A 456 6.70 10.52 -27.77
N GLU A 457 7.54 10.96 -28.71
CA GLU A 457 8.97 11.24 -28.49
C GLU A 457 9.22 12.31 -27.42
N VAL A 458 8.50 13.44 -27.46
CA VAL A 458 8.67 14.53 -26.48
C VAL A 458 8.20 14.13 -25.09
N HIS A 459 7.09 13.41 -24.99
CA HIS A 459 6.62 12.86 -23.71
C HIS A 459 7.58 11.80 -23.15
N LEU A 460 8.17 10.95 -23.99
CA LEU A 460 9.18 9.96 -23.59
C LEU A 460 10.48 10.65 -23.13
N GLY A 461 10.95 11.70 -23.82
CA GLY A 461 12.11 12.48 -23.39
C GLY A 461 11.95 13.11 -22.01
N ARG A 462 10.79 13.72 -21.73
CA ARG A 462 10.46 14.27 -20.39
C ARG A 462 10.36 13.18 -19.31
N MET A 463 9.79 12.02 -19.65
CA MET A 463 9.75 10.87 -18.74
C MET A 463 11.15 10.32 -18.45
N LEU A 464 12.05 10.28 -19.44
CA LEU A 464 13.43 9.85 -19.24
C LEU A 464 14.19 10.81 -18.31
N GLN A 465 13.99 12.13 -18.45
CA GLN A 465 14.53 13.12 -17.52
C GLN A 465 14.10 12.84 -16.06
N ILE A 466 12.82 12.54 -15.82
CA ILE A 466 12.34 12.15 -14.48
C ILE A 466 12.98 10.84 -14.01
N LEU A 467 13.13 9.85 -14.90
CA LEU A 467 13.74 8.55 -14.58
C LEU A 467 15.26 8.60 -14.29
N ARG A 468 15.98 9.68 -14.65
CA ARG A 468 17.40 9.85 -14.30
C ARG A 468 17.61 9.98 -12.79
N GLU A 469 16.77 10.73 -12.09
CA GLU A 469 16.84 10.84 -10.61
C GLU A 469 16.63 9.49 -9.91
N PHE A 470 15.96 8.54 -10.57
CA PHE A 470 15.70 7.18 -10.07
C PHE A 470 16.55 6.10 -10.77
N SER A 471 17.55 6.45 -11.59
CA SER A 471 18.26 5.49 -12.44
C SER A 471 19.11 4.49 -11.64
N THR A 472 19.62 4.93 -10.49
CA THR A 472 20.47 4.14 -9.58
C THR A 472 19.76 2.96 -8.92
N ASP A 473 18.42 2.94 -8.89
CA ASP A 473 17.62 1.79 -8.45
C ASP A 473 16.60 1.41 -9.54
N PRO A 474 16.76 0.25 -10.23
CA PRO A 474 15.80 -0.24 -11.20
C PRO A 474 14.37 -0.39 -10.66
N ILE A 475 14.20 -0.61 -9.35
CA ILE A 475 12.88 -0.77 -8.70
C ILE A 475 12.16 0.57 -8.65
N LEU A 476 12.81 1.64 -8.20
CA LEU A 476 12.19 2.98 -8.15
C LEU A 476 11.76 3.46 -9.55
N SER A 477 12.58 3.20 -10.57
CA SER A 477 12.23 3.45 -11.97
C SER A 477 10.90 2.77 -12.39
N ILE A 478 10.59 1.58 -11.84
CA ILE A 478 9.37 0.83 -12.13
C ILE A 478 8.15 1.39 -11.38
N TYR A 479 8.33 1.95 -10.18
CA TYR A 479 7.25 2.63 -9.45
C TYR A 479 6.76 3.86 -10.23
N VAL A 480 7.66 4.75 -10.68
CA VAL A 480 7.29 5.93 -11.48
C VAL A 480 6.54 5.55 -12.76
N VAL A 481 6.95 4.45 -13.43
CA VAL A 481 6.26 3.91 -14.62
C VAL A 481 4.87 3.33 -14.28
N ASP A 482 4.68 2.76 -13.09
CA ASP A 482 3.37 2.31 -12.62
C ASP A 482 2.41 3.50 -12.44
N ASP A 483 2.91 4.55 -11.81
CA ASP A 483 2.11 5.69 -11.33
C ASP A 483 1.61 6.61 -12.45
N VAL A 484 2.40 6.80 -13.52
CA VAL A 484 2.00 7.60 -14.70
C VAL A 484 1.27 6.79 -15.79
N TRP A 485 1.09 5.48 -15.60
CA TRP A 485 0.61 4.53 -16.62
C TRP A 485 -0.76 4.86 -17.25
N GLU A 486 -1.73 5.26 -16.44
CA GLU A 486 -3.09 5.52 -16.94
C GLU A 486 -3.19 6.83 -17.73
N TYR A 487 -2.25 7.75 -17.51
CA TYR A 487 -2.26 9.09 -18.11
C TYR A 487 -1.35 9.18 -19.35
N MET A 488 -0.12 8.66 -19.26
CA MET A 488 0.90 8.80 -20.31
C MET A 488 0.71 7.77 -21.43
N LYS A 489 -0.14 8.10 -22.41
CA LYS A 489 -0.38 7.28 -23.62
C LYS A 489 0.89 6.89 -24.38
N ALA A 490 1.93 7.72 -24.37
CA ALA A 490 3.20 7.47 -25.04
C ALA A 490 3.91 6.19 -24.57
N MET A 491 3.70 5.73 -23.33
CA MET A 491 4.24 4.44 -22.86
C MET A 491 3.58 3.21 -23.51
N LYS A 492 2.48 3.39 -24.26
CA LYS A 492 1.82 2.35 -25.06
C LYS A 492 2.20 2.46 -26.55
N ASP A 493 3.04 3.43 -26.93
CA ASP A 493 3.59 3.57 -28.29
C ASP A 493 4.94 2.83 -28.41
N TRP A 494 4.85 1.49 -28.39
CA TRP A 494 6.04 0.64 -28.48
C TRP A 494 6.83 0.85 -29.78
N LYS A 495 6.22 1.35 -30.85
CA LYS A 495 6.93 1.66 -32.11
C LYS A 495 7.85 2.87 -31.92
N CYS A 496 7.35 3.94 -31.32
CA CYS A 496 8.16 5.10 -30.95
C CYS A 496 9.33 4.69 -30.04
N ILE A 497 9.05 3.91 -28.98
CA ILE A 497 10.07 3.45 -28.02
C ILE A 497 11.15 2.60 -28.72
N ILE A 498 10.76 1.68 -29.61
CA ILE A 498 11.70 0.84 -30.38
C ILE A 498 12.52 1.68 -31.37
N SER A 499 11.90 2.66 -32.05
CA SER A 499 12.55 3.57 -33.00
C SER A 499 13.65 4.39 -32.31
N MET A 500 13.34 4.97 -31.14
CA MET A 500 14.30 5.68 -30.29
C MET A 500 15.45 4.76 -29.83
N LEU A 501 15.14 3.54 -29.39
CA LEU A 501 16.16 2.55 -28.98
C LEU A 501 17.05 2.04 -30.12
N LEU A 502 16.69 2.27 -31.39
CA LEU A 502 17.46 1.88 -32.57
C LEU A 502 18.18 3.05 -33.27
N ASP A 503 18.10 4.26 -32.71
CA ASP A 503 18.66 5.50 -33.28
C ASP A 503 18.14 5.80 -34.70
N GLU A 504 16.90 5.35 -35.03
CA GLU A 504 16.30 5.58 -36.36
C GLU A 504 16.07 7.08 -36.66
N ASN A 505 16.11 7.94 -35.63
CA ASN A 505 16.09 9.39 -35.73
C ASN A 505 17.43 10.00 -35.25
N PRO A 506 18.34 10.41 -36.15
CA PRO A 506 19.67 10.92 -35.78
C PRO A 506 19.67 12.32 -35.14
N LEU A 507 18.50 12.91 -34.90
CA LEU A 507 18.35 14.14 -34.11
C LEU A 507 18.17 13.85 -32.60
N ILE A 508 18.05 12.58 -32.20
CA ILE A 508 17.81 12.14 -30.82
C ILE A 508 18.84 11.07 -30.46
N GLU A 509 20.07 11.50 -30.14
CA GLU A 509 21.10 10.61 -29.57
C GLU A 509 20.80 10.37 -28.09
N LEU A 510 20.50 9.12 -27.72
CA LEU A 510 20.24 8.73 -26.34
C LEU A 510 21.57 8.52 -25.59
N THR A 511 21.67 9.03 -24.36
CA THR A 511 22.75 8.60 -23.45
C THR A 511 22.58 7.12 -23.08
N ASP A 512 23.64 6.46 -22.60
CA ASP A 512 23.53 5.06 -22.18
C ASP A 512 22.57 4.88 -20.97
N GLU A 513 22.50 5.88 -20.10
CA GLU A 513 21.53 5.96 -19.00
C GLU A 513 20.09 6.08 -19.54
N ASP A 514 19.84 6.97 -20.49
CA ASP A 514 18.53 7.10 -21.15
C ASP A 514 18.14 5.81 -21.88
N ALA A 515 19.06 5.18 -22.60
CA ALA A 515 18.83 3.90 -23.26
C ALA A 515 18.51 2.80 -22.22
N THR A 516 19.15 2.82 -21.05
CA THR A 516 18.86 1.89 -19.94
C THR A 516 17.45 2.13 -19.39
N ASN A 517 17.10 3.39 -19.09
CA ASN A 517 15.79 3.77 -18.58
C ASN A 517 14.67 3.52 -19.60
N LEU A 518 14.94 3.71 -20.89
CA LEU A 518 13.99 3.44 -21.97
C LEU A 518 13.78 1.93 -22.20
N VAL A 519 14.81 1.10 -22.02
CA VAL A 519 14.67 -0.37 -21.97
C VAL A 519 13.87 -0.83 -20.74
N ARG A 520 14.08 -0.23 -19.56
CA ARG A 520 13.28 -0.49 -18.36
C ARG A 520 11.81 -0.13 -18.60
N LEU A 521 11.53 1.06 -19.15
CA LEU A 521 10.20 1.53 -19.52
C LEU A 521 9.54 0.62 -20.57
N LEU A 522 10.27 0.16 -21.59
CA LEU A 522 9.76 -0.80 -22.58
C LEU A 522 9.35 -2.13 -21.92
N SER A 523 10.19 -2.71 -21.05
CA SER A 523 9.88 -3.97 -20.36
C SER A 523 8.68 -3.82 -19.41
N ALA A 524 8.65 -2.75 -18.61
CA ALA A 524 7.57 -2.47 -17.65
C ALA A 524 6.23 -2.16 -18.35
N SER A 525 6.24 -1.34 -19.41
CA SER A 525 5.04 -1.04 -20.19
C SER A 525 4.46 -2.29 -20.88
N ILE A 526 5.30 -3.15 -21.43
CA ILE A 526 4.89 -4.43 -22.02
C ILE A 526 4.24 -5.34 -20.97
N LYS A 527 4.87 -5.51 -19.79
CA LYS A 527 4.33 -6.30 -18.68
C LYS A 527 2.98 -5.76 -18.19
N LYS A 528 2.89 -4.47 -17.88
CA LYS A 528 1.63 -3.84 -17.40
C LYS A 528 0.52 -3.87 -18.47
N ALA A 529 0.88 -3.80 -19.77
CA ALA A 529 -0.08 -3.90 -20.87
C ALA A 529 -0.67 -5.30 -21.08
N VAL A 530 0.02 -6.38 -20.70
CA VAL A 530 -0.55 -7.75 -20.71
C VAL A 530 -1.20 -8.16 -19.39
N GLY A 531 -1.27 -7.25 -18.41
CA GLY A 531 -1.93 -7.48 -17.13
C GLY A 531 -1.04 -8.05 -16.01
N GLU A 532 0.28 -8.06 -16.19
CA GLU A 532 1.22 -8.40 -15.12
C GLU A 532 1.43 -7.22 -14.16
N ARG A 533 1.61 -7.51 -12.87
CA ARG A 533 1.97 -6.50 -11.87
C ARG A 533 3.46 -6.20 -11.97
N ILE A 534 3.82 -4.93 -12.13
CA ILE A 534 5.21 -4.48 -12.18
C ILE A 534 5.74 -4.01 -10.81
N VAL A 535 4.85 -3.50 -9.94
CA VAL A 535 5.14 -3.10 -8.56
C VAL A 535 4.69 -4.19 -7.57
N PRO A 536 5.46 -4.51 -6.52
CA PRO A 536 5.03 -5.40 -5.44
C PRO A 536 3.74 -4.91 -4.76
N ALA A 537 2.81 -5.84 -4.49
CA ALA A 537 1.53 -5.52 -3.86
C ALA A 537 1.45 -6.05 -2.42
N THR A 538 0.79 -5.30 -1.54
CA THR A 538 0.48 -5.75 -0.17
C THR A 538 -0.53 -6.91 -0.13
N ASP A 539 -1.44 -7.00 -1.11
CA ASP A 539 -2.31 -8.18 -1.29
C ASP A 539 -1.79 -9.12 -2.40
N ASN A 540 -1.23 -10.25 -1.98
CA ASN A 540 -0.73 -11.33 -2.85
C ASN A 540 -1.83 -12.19 -3.49
N ARG A 541 -3.12 -11.90 -3.28
CA ARG A 541 -4.22 -12.60 -3.98
C ARG A 541 -4.14 -12.38 -5.49
N LYS A 542 -4.44 -13.46 -6.23
CA LYS A 542 -4.53 -13.44 -7.71
C LYS A 542 -5.54 -12.39 -8.17
N GLN A 543 -5.11 -11.50 -9.03
CA GLN A 543 -5.94 -10.42 -9.56
C GLN A 543 -7.03 -10.97 -10.49
N TYR A 544 -8.30 -10.64 -10.20
CA TYR A 544 -9.41 -11.02 -11.06
C TYR A 544 -9.66 -9.95 -12.12
N PHE A 545 -9.48 -10.32 -13.39
CA PHE A 545 -9.76 -9.45 -14.53
C PHE A 545 -11.08 -9.83 -15.21
N ASN A 546 -11.87 -8.81 -15.54
CA ASN A 546 -13.12 -8.96 -16.29
C ASN A 546 -12.86 -9.34 -17.77
N LYS A 547 -13.93 -9.65 -18.52
CA LYS A 547 -13.81 -10.11 -19.93
C LYS A 547 -13.16 -9.04 -20.83
N ALA A 548 -13.58 -7.79 -20.71
CA ALA A 548 -13.05 -6.69 -21.53
C ALA A 548 -11.56 -6.41 -21.23
N GLN A 549 -11.13 -6.48 -19.96
CA GLN A 549 -9.71 -6.36 -19.59
C GLN A 549 -8.86 -7.45 -20.24
N LYS A 550 -9.33 -8.71 -20.25
CA LYS A 550 -8.63 -9.83 -20.90
C LYS A 550 -8.56 -9.65 -22.43
N GLU A 551 -9.62 -9.14 -23.04
CA GLU A 551 -9.66 -8.82 -24.49
C GLU A 551 -8.71 -7.66 -24.84
N ILE A 552 -8.55 -6.67 -23.95
CA ILE A 552 -7.56 -5.60 -24.07
C ILE A 552 -6.13 -6.16 -23.96
N PHE A 553 -5.86 -7.02 -22.97
CA PHE A 553 -4.53 -7.63 -22.80
C PHE A 553 -4.14 -8.50 -24.00
N GLU A 554 -5.06 -9.29 -24.56
CA GLU A 554 -4.84 -10.05 -25.79
C GLU A 554 -4.84 -9.18 -27.07
N SER A 555 -5.28 -7.91 -27.03
CA SER A 555 -4.95 -6.94 -28.09
C SER A 555 -3.55 -6.42 -27.94
N ASN A 556 -3.21 -5.86 -26.76
CA ASN A 556 -1.88 -5.35 -26.46
C ASN A 556 -0.79 -6.39 -26.78
N LYS A 557 -0.99 -7.66 -26.38
CA LYS A 557 -0.09 -8.78 -26.69
C LYS A 557 0.14 -8.97 -28.20
N ARG A 558 -0.91 -8.84 -29.03
CA ARG A 558 -0.78 -8.89 -30.50
C ARG A 558 -0.07 -7.65 -31.05
N ASP A 559 -0.38 -6.47 -30.53
CA ASP A 559 0.15 -5.20 -31.02
C ASP A 559 1.64 -5.00 -30.64
N ILE A 560 2.03 -5.37 -29.42
CA ILE A 560 3.43 -5.53 -28.96
C ILE A 560 4.18 -6.49 -29.89
N THR A 561 3.58 -7.64 -30.19
CA THR A 561 4.21 -8.65 -31.06
C THR A 561 4.44 -8.10 -32.47
N ILE A 562 3.50 -7.33 -33.02
CA ILE A 562 3.61 -6.69 -34.34
C ILE A 562 4.68 -5.58 -34.35
N ALA A 563 4.85 -4.84 -33.26
CA ALA A 563 5.93 -3.86 -33.14
C ALA A 563 7.31 -4.54 -33.03
N MET A 564 7.44 -5.56 -32.18
CA MET A 564 8.72 -6.24 -31.92
C MET A 564 9.19 -7.13 -33.09
N MET A 565 8.32 -7.86 -33.78
CA MET A 565 8.70 -9.03 -34.59
C MET A 565 9.79 -8.84 -35.66
N LYS A 566 9.98 -7.62 -36.18
CA LYS A 566 11.05 -7.28 -37.13
C LYS A 566 12.29 -6.65 -36.47
N ASN A 567 12.06 -5.85 -35.43
CA ASN A 567 13.08 -4.98 -34.82
C ASN A 567 13.78 -5.66 -33.63
N TYR A 568 13.19 -6.71 -33.07
CA TYR A 568 13.74 -7.48 -31.95
C TYR A 568 15.14 -8.08 -32.23
N PRO A 569 15.45 -8.66 -33.41
CA PRO A 569 16.81 -9.06 -33.76
C PRO A 569 17.82 -7.89 -33.90
N LEU A 570 17.34 -6.65 -34.03
CA LEU A 570 18.21 -5.46 -34.10
C LEU A 570 18.53 -4.98 -32.67
N LEU A 571 17.50 -4.82 -31.83
CA LEU A 571 17.62 -4.48 -30.41
C LEU A 571 18.54 -5.45 -29.66
N LEU A 572 18.30 -6.77 -29.82
CA LEU A 572 19.12 -7.80 -29.17
C LEU A 572 20.58 -7.80 -29.64
N ARG A 573 20.88 -7.34 -30.87
CA ARG A 573 22.27 -7.20 -31.35
C ARG A 573 22.92 -5.93 -30.81
N LYS A 574 22.24 -4.78 -30.92
CA LYS A 574 22.74 -3.47 -30.46
C LYS A 574 23.15 -3.53 -28.99
N PHE A 575 22.27 -4.06 -28.14
CA PHE A 575 22.50 -4.10 -26.69
C PHE A 575 23.11 -5.41 -26.18
N MET A 576 23.55 -6.33 -27.05
CA MET A 576 24.00 -7.68 -26.65
C MET A 576 25.20 -7.70 -25.68
N ALA A 577 25.93 -6.60 -25.50
CA ALA A 577 27.04 -6.52 -24.55
C ALA A 577 26.61 -6.11 -23.13
N ASP A 578 25.35 -5.68 -22.97
CA ASP A 578 24.93 -4.91 -21.82
C ASP A 578 24.17 -5.73 -20.78
N LYS A 579 24.81 -5.96 -19.64
CA LYS A 579 24.26 -6.74 -18.53
C LYS A 579 23.02 -6.15 -17.86
N ALA A 580 22.75 -4.84 -18.00
CA ALA A 580 21.57 -4.18 -17.44
C ALA A 580 20.39 -4.17 -18.42
N LYS A 581 20.66 -4.05 -19.72
CA LYS A 581 19.65 -3.97 -20.79
C LYS A 581 19.23 -5.35 -21.31
N VAL A 582 20.16 -6.31 -21.45
CA VAL A 582 19.89 -7.66 -22.00
C VAL A 582 18.81 -8.45 -21.24
N PRO A 583 18.80 -8.54 -19.89
CA PRO A 583 17.79 -9.34 -19.18
C PRO A 583 16.36 -8.88 -19.47
N SER A 584 16.17 -7.55 -19.50
CA SER A 584 14.90 -6.88 -19.76
C SER A 584 14.43 -7.04 -21.20
N LEU A 585 15.36 -7.02 -22.17
CA LEU A 585 15.07 -7.22 -23.60
C LEU A 585 14.76 -8.68 -23.92
N VAL A 586 15.53 -9.63 -23.39
CA VAL A 586 15.33 -11.07 -23.63
C VAL A 586 13.99 -11.56 -23.06
N GLU A 587 13.54 -11.00 -21.93
CA GLU A 587 12.26 -11.39 -21.35
C GLU A 587 11.02 -10.92 -22.17
N ILE A 588 11.15 -9.92 -23.06
CA ILE A 588 10.00 -9.40 -23.84
C ILE A 588 9.24 -10.50 -24.61
N ILE A 589 9.93 -11.54 -25.10
CA ILE A 589 9.30 -12.67 -25.80
C ILE A 589 8.25 -13.41 -24.95
N VAL A 590 8.36 -13.35 -23.62
CA VAL A 590 7.41 -13.98 -22.68
C VAL A 590 6.02 -13.36 -22.79
N HIS A 591 5.95 -12.08 -23.14
CA HIS A 591 4.72 -11.30 -23.22
C HIS A 591 4.21 -11.18 -24.67
N MET A 592 4.79 -11.93 -25.62
CA MET A 592 4.41 -11.94 -27.05
C MET A 592 3.52 -13.13 -27.42
N ASN A 593 2.84 -13.07 -28.56
CA ASN A 593 2.08 -14.18 -29.15
C ASN A 593 2.92 -14.86 -30.24
N LEU A 594 3.52 -16.01 -29.93
CA LEU A 594 4.49 -16.66 -30.82
C LEU A 594 3.87 -17.20 -32.12
N GLU A 595 2.56 -17.49 -32.15
CA GLU A 595 1.85 -17.95 -33.36
C GLU A 595 1.82 -16.88 -34.46
N LEU A 596 1.90 -15.60 -34.08
CA LEU A 596 1.96 -14.50 -35.05
C LEU A 596 3.22 -14.54 -35.91
N TYR A 597 4.31 -15.17 -35.49
CA TYR A 597 5.51 -15.32 -36.32
C TYR A 597 5.21 -16.13 -37.58
N SER A 598 4.53 -17.27 -37.46
CA SER A 598 4.11 -18.07 -38.63
C SER A 598 2.99 -17.38 -39.42
N LEU A 599 1.99 -16.80 -38.74
CA LEU A 599 0.88 -16.12 -39.40
C LEU A 599 1.29 -14.85 -40.19
N LYS A 600 2.44 -14.24 -39.85
CA LYS A 600 3.01 -13.07 -40.53
C LYS A 600 4.27 -13.40 -41.37
N ARG A 601 4.61 -14.68 -41.55
CA ARG A 601 5.80 -15.15 -42.30
C ARG A 601 7.11 -14.52 -41.82
N GLN A 602 7.32 -14.54 -40.51
CA GLN A 602 8.49 -13.99 -39.82
C GLN A 602 9.37 -15.09 -39.20
N GLU A 603 9.26 -16.34 -39.67
CA GLU A 603 9.92 -17.52 -39.12
C GLU A 603 11.44 -17.35 -39.05
N GLN A 604 12.05 -16.66 -40.03
CA GLN A 604 13.48 -16.35 -39.99
C GLN A 604 13.84 -15.35 -38.89
N ASN A 605 12.98 -14.36 -38.61
CA ASN A 605 13.20 -13.42 -37.50
C ASN A 605 13.05 -14.12 -36.14
N TYR A 606 12.13 -15.08 -36.01
CA TYR A 606 12.05 -15.95 -34.83
C TYR A 606 13.34 -16.78 -34.63
N LYS A 607 13.79 -17.47 -35.69
CA LYS A 607 15.04 -18.26 -35.68
C LYS A 607 16.26 -17.39 -35.34
N ASN A 608 16.30 -16.15 -35.84
CA ASN A 608 17.33 -15.15 -35.49
C ASN A 608 17.26 -14.75 -34.00
N VAL A 609 16.07 -14.44 -33.45
CA VAL A 609 15.91 -14.07 -32.02
C VAL A 609 16.39 -15.20 -31.11
N LEU A 610 16.01 -16.45 -31.38
CA LEU A 610 16.40 -17.57 -30.52
C LEU A 610 17.91 -17.88 -30.59
N GLN A 611 18.53 -17.68 -31.76
CA GLN A 611 19.98 -17.77 -31.90
C GLN A 611 20.68 -16.67 -31.08
N LEU A 612 20.19 -15.42 -31.11
CA LEU A 612 20.69 -14.32 -30.29
C LEU A 612 20.49 -14.56 -28.78
N MET A 613 19.44 -15.27 -28.38
CA MET A 613 19.23 -15.67 -26.97
C MET A 613 20.23 -16.75 -26.51
N LYS A 614 20.58 -17.72 -27.38
CA LYS A 614 21.68 -18.66 -27.11
C LYS A 614 23.03 -17.93 -26.99
N GLU A 615 23.28 -16.94 -27.85
CA GLU A 615 24.49 -16.12 -27.80
C GLU A 615 24.56 -15.28 -26.52
N ALA A 616 23.46 -14.64 -26.12
CA ALA A 616 23.37 -13.89 -24.86
C ALA A 616 23.68 -14.77 -23.63
N PHE A 617 23.14 -15.99 -23.54
CA PHE A 617 23.42 -16.92 -22.45
C PHE A 617 24.91 -17.28 -22.32
N PHE A 618 25.62 -17.43 -23.45
CA PHE A 618 27.07 -17.70 -23.45
C PHE A 618 27.96 -16.46 -23.39
N LYS A 619 27.39 -15.26 -23.50
CA LYS A 619 28.10 -13.99 -23.35
C LYS A 619 28.02 -13.44 -21.93
N HIS A 620 26.92 -13.69 -21.22
CA HIS A 620 26.70 -13.26 -19.85
C HIS A 620 27.07 -14.34 -18.81
N GLY A 621 27.33 -13.89 -17.58
CA GLY A 621 27.47 -14.72 -16.38
C GLY A 621 26.54 -14.29 -15.24
N GLU A 622 25.82 -13.18 -15.43
CA GLU A 622 24.92 -12.58 -14.45
C GLU A 622 23.61 -13.36 -14.32
N LYS A 623 23.22 -13.64 -13.08
CA LYS A 623 22.02 -14.40 -12.68
C LYS A 623 20.76 -13.95 -13.44
N GLU A 624 20.51 -12.65 -13.51
CA GLU A 624 19.34 -12.05 -14.17
C GLU A 624 19.35 -12.31 -15.68
N ALA A 625 20.50 -12.17 -16.34
CA ALA A 625 20.64 -12.42 -17.78
C ALA A 625 20.44 -13.90 -18.11
N LEU A 626 21.09 -14.79 -17.35
CA LEU A 626 20.97 -16.24 -17.50
C LEU A 626 19.52 -16.71 -17.29
N ARG A 627 18.86 -16.22 -16.23
CA ARG A 627 17.47 -16.54 -15.90
C ARG A 627 16.49 -16.05 -16.96
N SER A 628 16.64 -14.82 -17.47
CA SER A 628 15.84 -14.32 -18.58
C SER A 628 16.01 -15.16 -19.84
N CYS A 629 17.25 -15.56 -20.18
CA CYS A 629 17.51 -16.43 -21.32
C CYS A 629 16.83 -17.80 -21.16
N MET A 630 16.95 -18.44 -19.99
CA MET A 630 16.30 -19.73 -19.74
C MET A 630 14.77 -19.62 -19.76
N LYS A 631 14.18 -18.58 -19.16
CA LYS A 631 12.73 -18.33 -19.19
C LYS A 631 12.22 -18.16 -20.63
N ALA A 632 12.92 -17.35 -21.43
CA ALA A 632 12.60 -17.08 -22.83
C ALA A 632 12.70 -18.34 -23.71
N ILE A 633 13.81 -19.10 -23.63
CA ILE A 633 14.05 -20.28 -24.45
C ILE A 633 13.10 -21.43 -24.06
N ASN A 634 12.83 -21.64 -22.77
CA ASN A 634 11.88 -22.67 -22.33
C ASN A 634 10.45 -22.36 -22.83
N LEU A 635 9.99 -21.10 -22.75
CA LEU A 635 8.69 -20.71 -23.29
C LEU A 635 8.62 -20.89 -24.82
N CYS A 636 9.71 -20.60 -25.54
CA CYS A 636 9.81 -20.90 -26.96
C CYS A 636 9.65 -22.39 -27.26
N CYS A 637 10.07 -23.29 -26.37
CA CYS A 637 9.91 -24.73 -26.50
C CYS A 637 8.50 -25.25 -26.17
N THR A 638 7.67 -24.48 -25.44
CA THR A 638 6.29 -24.84 -25.08
C THR A 638 5.24 -24.15 -25.96
N GLU A 639 5.28 -22.82 -26.09
CA GLU A 639 4.18 -22.02 -26.67
C GLU A 639 4.27 -21.85 -28.19
N SER A 640 5.43 -22.10 -28.82
CA SER A 640 5.53 -22.09 -30.27
C SER A 640 4.96 -23.39 -30.87
N ARG A 641 4.61 -23.37 -32.17
CA ARG A 641 3.93 -24.48 -32.85
C ARG A 641 4.66 -24.91 -34.12
N GLY A 642 4.61 -26.22 -34.42
CA GLY A 642 5.20 -26.82 -35.62
C GLY A 642 6.71 -26.60 -35.70
N GLU A 643 7.22 -26.27 -36.90
CA GLU A 643 8.66 -26.07 -37.15
C GLU A 643 9.37 -25.11 -36.18
N LEU A 644 8.65 -24.12 -35.62
CA LEU A 644 9.22 -23.20 -34.64
C LEU A 644 9.49 -23.88 -33.28
N GLN A 645 8.65 -24.85 -32.91
CA GLN A 645 8.79 -25.63 -31.68
C GLN A 645 9.92 -26.65 -31.80
N ASP A 646 10.01 -27.33 -32.95
CA ASP A 646 11.09 -28.28 -33.24
C ASP A 646 12.44 -27.55 -33.32
N PHE A 647 12.50 -26.39 -34.00
CA PHE A 647 13.69 -25.54 -34.00
C PHE A 647 14.07 -25.09 -32.58
N SER A 648 13.08 -24.72 -31.74
CA SER A 648 13.35 -24.27 -30.38
C SER A 648 13.92 -25.37 -29.49
N ARG A 649 13.34 -26.57 -29.55
CA ARG A 649 13.82 -27.74 -28.81
C ARG A 649 15.22 -28.16 -29.26
N ASN A 650 15.49 -28.12 -30.56
CA ASN A 650 16.82 -28.37 -31.10
C ASN A 650 17.83 -27.31 -30.60
N LYS A 651 17.49 -26.02 -30.65
CA LYS A 651 18.35 -24.93 -30.18
C LYS A 651 18.62 -24.98 -28.66
N LEU A 652 17.63 -25.38 -27.86
CA LEU A 652 17.79 -25.64 -26.43
C LEU A 652 18.70 -26.87 -26.18
N LYS A 653 18.63 -27.90 -27.01
CA LYS A 653 19.59 -29.02 -26.92
C LYS A 653 21.01 -28.58 -27.32
N GLU A 654 21.17 -27.79 -28.39
CA GLU A 654 22.47 -27.20 -28.74
C GLU A 654 23.04 -26.29 -27.64
N LEU A 655 22.21 -25.73 -26.76
CA LEU A 655 22.63 -24.97 -25.58
C LEU A 655 23.16 -25.92 -24.49
N GLU A 656 22.43 -27.02 -24.25
CA GLU A 656 22.73 -28.09 -23.29
C GLU A 656 24.05 -28.80 -23.63
N ASP A 657 24.19 -29.28 -24.86
CA ASP A 657 25.38 -30.00 -25.35
C ASP A 657 26.64 -29.09 -25.32
N GLU A 658 26.51 -27.80 -25.71
CA GLU A 658 27.63 -26.85 -25.72
C GLU A 658 28.06 -26.42 -24.30
N LEU A 659 27.11 -26.27 -23.37
CA LEU A 659 27.43 -25.93 -21.99
C LEU A 659 28.16 -27.08 -21.28
N LEU A 660 27.68 -28.32 -21.46
CA LEU A 660 28.34 -29.50 -20.90
C LEU A 660 29.74 -29.71 -21.50
N ALA A 661 29.94 -29.39 -22.78
CA ALA A 661 31.25 -29.42 -23.42
C ALA A 661 32.21 -28.36 -22.84
N LYS A 662 31.75 -27.11 -22.68
CA LYS A 662 32.53 -26.01 -22.08
C LYS A 662 32.89 -26.28 -20.63
N LEU A 663 31.95 -26.80 -19.83
CA LEU A 663 32.21 -27.13 -18.42
C LEU A 663 33.24 -28.26 -18.29
N LYS A 664 33.16 -29.30 -19.13
CA LYS A 664 34.22 -30.33 -19.25
C LYS A 664 35.54 -29.83 -19.86
N HIS A 665 35.60 -28.61 -20.39
CA HIS A 665 36.84 -27.98 -20.82
C HIS A 665 37.48 -27.26 -19.62
N ALA A 666 36.73 -26.36 -18.97
CA ALA A 666 37.17 -25.61 -17.81
C ALA A 666 37.64 -26.49 -16.63
N MET A 667 36.98 -27.63 -16.41
CA MET A 667 37.38 -28.59 -15.37
C MET A 667 38.69 -29.34 -15.68
N ARG A 668 39.19 -29.30 -16.92
CA ARG A 668 40.51 -29.84 -17.30
C ARG A 668 41.57 -28.75 -17.34
N GLU A 669 41.23 -27.54 -17.80
CA GLU A 669 42.08 -26.35 -17.68
C GLU A 669 42.49 -26.11 -16.21
N LEU A 670 41.58 -26.33 -15.25
CA LEU A 670 41.90 -26.31 -13.81
C LEU A 670 42.89 -27.42 -13.37
N GLU A 671 42.89 -28.59 -14.02
CA GLU A 671 43.88 -29.65 -13.75
C GLU A 671 45.26 -29.36 -14.38
N ASP A 672 45.28 -28.60 -15.47
CA ASP A 672 46.50 -28.13 -16.14
C ASP A 672 47.09 -26.85 -15.49
N GLY A 673 46.30 -26.15 -14.66
CA GLY A 673 46.75 -25.04 -13.80
C GLY A 673 46.23 -23.64 -14.16
N ASP A 674 45.19 -23.53 -14.98
CA ASP A 674 44.54 -22.27 -15.37
C ASP A 674 43.55 -21.73 -14.31
N ASP A 675 43.09 -20.49 -14.54
CA ASP A 675 42.20 -19.72 -13.65
C ASP A 675 40.78 -20.30 -13.50
N GLU A 676 40.28 -20.30 -12.25
CA GLU A 676 38.97 -20.83 -11.85
C GLU A 676 37.79 -20.06 -12.44
N TYR A 677 37.99 -18.82 -12.92
CA TYR A 677 36.93 -18.00 -13.53
C TYR A 677 36.20 -18.69 -14.69
N SER A 678 36.92 -19.44 -15.54
CA SER A 678 36.33 -20.22 -16.64
C SER A 678 35.35 -21.28 -16.12
N LEU A 679 35.68 -21.93 -15.00
CA LEU A 679 34.85 -22.90 -14.33
C LEU A 679 33.64 -22.21 -13.67
N LEU A 680 33.88 -21.15 -12.88
CA LEU A 680 32.86 -20.38 -12.15
C LEU A 680 31.70 -19.92 -13.05
N VAL A 681 32.03 -19.30 -14.19
CA VAL A 681 31.02 -18.76 -15.12
C VAL A 681 30.18 -19.88 -15.75
N ASN A 682 30.77 -21.04 -16.04
CA ASN A 682 30.04 -22.17 -16.62
C ASN A 682 29.24 -22.96 -15.56
N LEU A 683 29.66 -22.97 -14.29
CA LEU A 683 28.86 -23.48 -13.17
C LEU A 683 27.65 -22.59 -12.85
N LYS A 684 27.79 -21.26 -12.94
CA LYS A 684 26.69 -20.29 -12.82
C LYS A 684 25.63 -20.50 -13.92
N ARG A 685 26.08 -20.72 -15.17
CA ARG A 685 25.22 -21.12 -16.30
C ARG A 685 24.50 -22.45 -16.06
N LEU A 686 25.22 -23.47 -15.59
CA LEU A 686 24.64 -24.78 -15.29
C LEU A 686 23.54 -24.66 -14.21
N TYR A 687 23.78 -23.87 -13.17
CA TYR A 687 22.86 -23.70 -12.06
C TYR A 687 21.50 -23.09 -12.48
N GLU A 688 21.50 -21.95 -13.18
CA GLU A 688 20.24 -21.33 -13.64
C GLU A 688 19.50 -22.18 -14.71
N PHE A 689 20.24 -23.00 -15.47
CA PHE A 689 19.65 -24.01 -16.37
C PHE A 689 19.00 -25.15 -15.56
N GLN A 690 19.71 -25.72 -14.58
CA GLN A 690 19.21 -26.77 -13.69
C GLN A 690 18.02 -26.31 -12.83
N LEU A 691 17.92 -25.04 -12.45
CA LEU A 691 16.73 -24.49 -11.77
C LEU A 691 15.46 -24.59 -12.63
N SER A 692 15.60 -24.66 -13.96
CA SER A 692 14.48 -24.69 -14.90
C SER A 692 14.07 -26.10 -15.34
N ARG A 693 15.03 -27.03 -15.48
CA ARG A 693 14.79 -28.40 -15.97
C ARG A 693 15.96 -29.36 -15.63
N PRO A 694 15.73 -30.69 -15.57
CA PRO A 694 16.80 -31.66 -15.40
C PRO A 694 17.77 -31.66 -16.58
N ILE A 695 19.06 -31.89 -16.29
CA ILE A 695 20.16 -31.98 -17.27
C ILE A 695 20.89 -33.32 -17.07
N PRO A 696 21.16 -34.11 -18.14
CA PRO A 696 21.67 -35.48 -18.05
C PRO A 696 23.20 -35.54 -17.84
N MET A 697 23.69 -35.03 -16.70
CA MET A 697 25.12 -34.88 -16.41
C MET A 697 25.75 -36.01 -15.58
N GLU A 698 25.38 -37.27 -15.87
CA GLU A 698 25.77 -38.47 -15.10
C GLU A 698 27.27 -38.58 -14.80
N SER A 699 28.15 -38.40 -15.80
CA SER A 699 29.61 -38.44 -15.56
C SER A 699 30.09 -37.22 -14.76
N LEU A 700 29.49 -36.06 -15.04
CA LEU A 700 29.92 -34.77 -14.51
C LEU A 700 29.76 -34.69 -12.99
N TYR A 701 28.83 -35.45 -12.43
CA TYR A 701 28.73 -35.60 -10.97
C TYR A 701 30.01 -36.19 -10.36
N GLY A 702 30.62 -37.18 -11.01
CA GLY A 702 31.91 -37.74 -10.60
C GLY A 702 33.04 -36.76 -10.83
N ASP A 703 33.07 -36.14 -12.02
CA ASP A 703 34.06 -35.13 -12.41
C ASP A 703 34.08 -33.96 -11.37
N ILE A 704 32.91 -33.45 -10.97
CA ILE A 704 32.76 -32.33 -10.00
C ILE A 704 33.18 -32.76 -8.58
N MET A 705 32.83 -33.98 -8.16
CA MET A 705 33.27 -34.52 -6.87
C MET A 705 34.80 -34.69 -6.80
N MET A 706 35.44 -35.05 -7.92
CA MET A 706 36.91 -35.11 -7.98
C MET A 706 37.56 -33.74 -7.84
N VAL A 707 36.99 -32.69 -8.45
CA VAL A 707 37.47 -31.30 -8.26
C VAL A 707 37.40 -30.89 -6.79
N LEU A 708 36.25 -31.06 -6.15
CA LEU A 708 36.05 -30.76 -4.71
C LEU A 708 36.97 -31.55 -3.76
N GLN A 709 37.44 -32.73 -4.17
CA GLN A 709 38.35 -33.56 -3.36
C GLN A 709 39.84 -33.25 -3.62
N LYS A 710 40.20 -32.84 -4.84
CA LYS A 710 41.57 -32.48 -5.24
C LYS A 710 41.98 -31.09 -4.75
N PHE A 711 41.14 -30.10 -5.01
CA PHE A 711 41.48 -28.68 -4.83
C PHE A 711 40.87 -28.15 -3.53
N ARG A 712 41.69 -28.07 -2.47
CA ARG A 712 41.26 -27.59 -1.14
C ARG A 712 41.30 -26.07 -0.97
N SER A 713 41.83 -25.34 -1.95
CA SER A 713 42.08 -23.90 -1.91
C SER A 713 41.50 -23.21 -3.15
N MET A 714 40.27 -23.58 -3.51
CA MET A 714 39.47 -22.89 -4.53
C MET A 714 38.77 -21.67 -3.93
N ASP A 715 38.30 -20.76 -4.78
CA ASP A 715 37.44 -19.65 -4.36
C ASP A 715 36.10 -20.14 -3.76
N ASP A 716 35.63 -19.46 -2.71
CA ASP A 716 34.41 -19.82 -1.97
C ASP A 716 33.16 -19.82 -2.87
N GLU A 717 33.07 -18.95 -3.89
CA GLU A 717 31.94 -18.92 -4.84
C GLU A 717 32.01 -20.11 -5.82
N VAL A 718 33.21 -20.52 -6.24
CA VAL A 718 33.41 -21.75 -7.05
C VAL A 718 32.91 -22.96 -6.28
N VAL A 719 33.32 -23.13 -5.02
CA VAL A 719 32.84 -24.21 -4.14
C VAL A 719 31.32 -24.14 -3.97
N CYS A 720 30.76 -22.96 -3.75
CA CYS A 720 29.30 -22.76 -3.65
C CYS A 720 28.57 -23.30 -4.89
N PHE A 721 29.01 -22.95 -6.11
CA PHE A 721 28.34 -23.40 -7.32
C PHE A 721 28.61 -24.87 -7.67
N LEU A 722 29.77 -25.44 -7.32
CA LEU A 722 29.99 -26.89 -7.42
C LEU A 722 28.96 -27.64 -6.55
N LEU A 723 28.82 -27.27 -5.27
CA LEU A 723 27.87 -27.88 -4.33
C LEU A 723 26.40 -27.69 -4.75
N LEU A 724 26.02 -26.50 -5.23
CA LEU A 724 24.65 -26.21 -5.70
C LEU A 724 24.24 -27.05 -6.90
N ASN A 725 25.14 -27.24 -7.89
CA ASN A 725 24.85 -28.06 -9.08
C ASN A 725 24.74 -29.56 -8.72
N LEU A 726 25.58 -30.06 -7.81
CA LEU A 726 25.46 -31.43 -7.25
C LEU A 726 24.12 -31.63 -6.51
N TYR A 727 23.72 -30.65 -5.69
CA TYR A 727 22.45 -30.65 -4.97
C TYR A 727 21.24 -30.70 -5.94
N LEU A 728 21.18 -29.79 -6.91
CA LEU A 728 20.10 -29.76 -7.90
C LEU A 728 20.04 -31.05 -8.73
N TYR A 729 21.19 -31.64 -9.05
CA TYR A 729 21.24 -32.93 -9.73
C TYR A 729 20.68 -34.07 -8.88
N LEU A 730 20.97 -34.12 -7.57
CA LEU A 730 20.36 -35.10 -6.66
C LEU A 730 18.85 -34.91 -6.55
N ALA A 731 18.37 -33.66 -6.47
CA ALA A 731 16.95 -33.34 -6.41
C ALA A 731 16.21 -33.79 -7.70
N TRP A 732 16.79 -33.53 -8.88
CA TRP A 732 16.24 -34.02 -10.15
C TRP A 732 16.32 -35.55 -10.30
N SER A 733 17.39 -36.17 -9.82
CA SER A 733 17.54 -37.63 -9.83
C SER A 733 16.50 -38.31 -8.91
N LEU A 734 16.27 -37.74 -7.74
CA LEU A 734 15.22 -38.17 -6.80
C LEU A 734 13.83 -37.99 -7.42
N HIS A 735 13.55 -36.84 -8.05
CA HIS A 735 12.30 -36.59 -8.77
C HIS A 735 12.08 -37.61 -9.91
N SER A 736 13.13 -37.98 -10.64
CA SER A 736 13.08 -39.02 -11.67
C SER A 736 12.75 -40.41 -11.08
N VAL A 737 13.41 -40.79 -9.98
CA VAL A 737 13.18 -42.07 -9.29
C VAL A 737 11.78 -42.16 -8.68
N ILE A 738 11.26 -41.08 -8.08
CA ILE A 738 9.92 -41.05 -7.48
C ILE A 738 8.81 -41.17 -8.54
N ASN A 739 8.98 -40.57 -9.71
CA ASN A 739 7.98 -40.57 -10.79
C ASN A 739 8.11 -41.73 -11.79
N SER A 740 9.06 -42.65 -11.61
CA SER A 740 9.23 -43.81 -12.49
C SER A 740 8.21 -44.92 -12.18
N GLU A 741 7.55 -45.45 -13.21
CA GLU A 741 6.70 -46.66 -13.11
C GLU A 741 7.49 -47.88 -12.60
N ALA A 742 8.81 -47.91 -12.84
CA ALA A 742 9.72 -48.95 -12.39
C ALA A 742 11.01 -48.36 -11.82
N VAL A 743 11.21 -48.48 -10.50
CA VAL A 743 12.46 -48.14 -9.82
C VAL A 743 13.46 -49.28 -10.05
N SER A 744 14.55 -49.02 -10.80
CA SER A 744 15.62 -50.01 -10.95
C SER A 744 16.54 -50.01 -9.72
N THR A 745 17.02 -51.18 -9.32
CA THR A 745 17.96 -51.33 -8.18
C THR A 745 19.28 -50.58 -8.40
N GLU A 746 19.67 -50.39 -9.66
CA GLU A 746 20.88 -49.67 -10.09
C GLU A 746 20.70 -48.15 -10.02
N SER A 747 19.55 -47.62 -10.44
CA SER A 747 19.24 -46.19 -10.26
C SER A 747 19.16 -45.82 -8.78
N LEU A 748 18.58 -46.71 -7.98
CA LEU A 748 18.47 -46.55 -6.52
C LEU A 748 19.85 -46.59 -5.83
N SER A 749 20.74 -47.52 -6.20
CA SER A 749 22.08 -47.58 -5.62
C SER A 749 22.98 -46.43 -6.06
N SER A 750 22.90 -46.01 -7.34
CA SER A 750 23.59 -44.81 -7.84
C SER A 750 23.19 -43.55 -7.07
N LEU A 751 21.89 -43.30 -6.92
CA LEU A 751 21.37 -42.15 -6.18
C LEU A 751 21.79 -42.17 -4.70
N LEU A 752 21.69 -43.33 -4.04
CA LEU A 752 22.04 -43.50 -2.62
C LEU A 752 23.55 -43.28 -2.39
N ASN A 753 24.41 -43.82 -3.26
CA ASN A 753 25.85 -43.60 -3.20
C ASN A 753 26.19 -42.12 -3.39
N LYS A 754 25.66 -41.46 -4.43
CA LYS A 754 25.88 -40.03 -4.71
C LYS A 754 25.43 -39.13 -3.54
N ARG A 755 24.25 -39.42 -2.96
CA ARG A 755 23.72 -38.76 -1.75
C ARG A 755 24.69 -38.89 -0.57
N ASN A 756 25.20 -40.10 -0.33
CA ASN A 756 26.14 -40.35 0.77
C ASN A 756 27.45 -39.58 0.59
N SER A 757 28.05 -39.61 -0.61
CA SER A 757 29.30 -38.90 -0.88
C SER A 757 29.17 -37.38 -0.73
N LEU A 758 28.02 -36.78 -1.12
CA LEU A 758 27.78 -35.36 -0.88
C LEU A 758 27.58 -35.05 0.61
N LEU A 759 26.84 -35.88 1.36
CA LEU A 759 26.67 -35.71 2.80
C LEU A 759 27.98 -35.88 3.59
N GLU A 760 28.84 -36.81 3.15
CA GLU A 760 30.17 -37.01 3.72
C GLU A 760 31.07 -35.79 3.50
N HIS A 761 31.10 -35.25 2.28
CA HIS A 761 31.87 -34.05 1.95
C HIS A 761 31.32 -32.78 2.64
N LEU A 762 30.01 -32.54 2.62
CA LEU A 762 29.39 -31.46 3.40
C LEU A 762 29.66 -31.60 4.90
N GLY A 763 29.79 -32.83 5.40
CA GLY A 763 30.18 -33.13 6.77
C GLY A 763 31.62 -32.72 7.13
N GLN A 764 32.51 -32.48 6.16
CA GLN A 764 33.89 -32.02 6.41
C GLN A 764 33.88 -30.57 6.92
N TYR A 765 33.08 -29.69 6.31
CA TYR A 765 32.84 -28.31 6.77
C TYR A 765 32.21 -28.22 8.17
N LEU A 766 31.51 -29.28 8.62
CA LEU A 766 31.00 -29.40 9.99
C LEU A 766 32.05 -29.87 11.01
N ASN A 767 33.20 -30.37 10.55
CA ASN A 767 34.25 -30.97 11.38
C ASN A 767 35.48 -30.07 11.55
N ASP A 768 35.82 -29.25 10.55
CA ASP A 768 36.91 -28.27 10.64
C ASP A 768 36.42 -26.83 10.38
N PRO A 769 35.92 -26.14 11.43
CA PRO A 769 35.40 -24.78 11.33
C PRO A 769 36.52 -23.71 11.36
N THR A 770 37.77 -24.07 11.05
CA THR A 770 38.96 -23.25 11.39
C THR A 770 39.55 -22.51 10.20
N ASP A 771 39.61 -23.14 9.02
CA ASP A 771 39.97 -22.45 7.76
C ASP A 771 38.81 -21.57 7.23
N VAL A 772 37.57 -22.04 7.37
CA VAL A 772 36.33 -21.28 7.02
C VAL A 772 36.09 -20.07 7.96
N GLY A 773 37.05 -19.75 8.85
CA GLY A 773 37.00 -18.63 9.78
C GLY A 773 37.80 -17.40 9.34
N LYS A 774 38.30 -17.35 8.09
CA LYS A 774 39.15 -16.25 7.58
C LYS A 774 38.76 -15.70 6.20
N SER A 775 37.81 -16.33 5.49
CA SER A 775 37.22 -15.85 4.24
C SER A 775 35.69 -15.76 4.36
N GLY A 776 35.03 -15.11 3.39
CA GLY A 776 33.70 -14.54 3.55
C GLY A 776 32.56 -15.53 3.83
N ASN A 777 31.56 -15.06 4.60
CA ASN A 777 30.42 -15.81 5.15
C ASN A 777 29.44 -16.45 4.13
N GLN A 778 29.77 -16.51 2.84
CA GLN A 778 28.85 -17.07 1.84
C GLN A 778 28.90 -18.60 1.78
N LEU A 779 30.09 -19.23 1.83
CA LEU A 779 30.19 -20.69 1.70
C LEU A 779 29.55 -21.42 2.87
N ALA A 780 29.81 -21.02 4.12
CA ALA A 780 29.20 -21.63 5.29
C ALA A 780 27.67 -21.50 5.28
N CYS A 781 27.12 -20.35 4.91
CA CYS A 781 25.67 -20.16 4.73
C CYS A 781 25.08 -21.06 3.62
N ARG A 782 25.80 -21.26 2.50
CA ARG A 782 25.40 -22.21 1.43
C ARG A 782 25.46 -23.66 1.90
N VAL A 783 26.51 -24.07 2.61
CA VAL A 783 26.65 -25.41 3.21
C VAL A 783 25.50 -25.70 4.18
N CYS A 784 25.16 -24.77 5.08
CA CYS A 784 24.02 -24.91 5.97
C CYS A 784 22.69 -25.04 5.20
N THR A 785 22.47 -24.20 4.19
CA THR A 785 21.25 -24.25 3.36
C THR A 785 21.13 -25.59 2.62
N ILE A 786 22.20 -26.05 1.98
CA ILE A 786 22.24 -27.30 1.21
C ILE A 786 22.07 -28.52 2.13
N LEU A 787 22.72 -28.54 3.30
CA LEU A 787 22.53 -29.59 4.30
C LEU A 787 21.06 -29.70 4.73
N ALA A 788 20.43 -28.56 5.06
CA ALA A 788 19.05 -28.54 5.51
C ALA A 788 18.06 -29.04 4.44
N GLU A 789 18.21 -28.59 3.20
CA GLU A 789 17.35 -29.03 2.09
C GLU A 789 17.62 -30.50 1.72
N ILE A 790 18.85 -31.00 1.75
CA ILE A 790 19.15 -32.43 1.54
C ILE A 790 18.54 -33.28 2.66
N TRP A 791 18.68 -32.89 3.92
CA TRP A 791 18.08 -33.62 5.03
C TRP A 791 16.55 -33.64 4.92
N PHE A 792 15.91 -32.54 4.51
CA PHE A 792 14.47 -32.47 4.29
C PHE A 792 14.00 -33.34 3.10
N LEU A 793 14.68 -33.25 1.94
CA LEU A 793 14.37 -34.07 0.77
C LEU A 793 14.50 -35.57 1.07
N PHE A 794 15.57 -35.96 1.75
CA PHE A 794 15.87 -37.36 2.08
C PHE A 794 15.39 -37.79 3.48
N ARG A 795 14.58 -36.98 4.19
CA ARG A 795 14.12 -37.31 5.56
C ARG A 795 13.45 -38.69 5.59
N LYS A 796 13.79 -39.50 6.58
CA LYS A 796 13.41 -40.91 6.69
C LYS A 796 11.90 -41.12 6.55
N GLU A 797 11.12 -40.20 7.09
CA GLU A 797 9.65 -40.19 7.16
C GLU A 797 8.99 -40.16 5.77
N ASN A 798 9.65 -39.58 4.76
CA ASN A 798 9.16 -39.58 3.37
C ASN A 798 9.22 -40.97 2.71
N TYR A 799 10.06 -41.88 3.23
CA TYR A 799 10.40 -43.15 2.57
C TYR A 799 10.13 -44.40 3.42
N SER A 800 9.89 -44.24 4.73
CA SER A 800 9.46 -45.31 5.64
C SER A 800 8.32 -46.14 5.04
N SER A 801 8.43 -47.47 5.10
CA SER A 801 7.43 -48.41 4.52
C SER A 801 7.21 -48.30 3.00
N THR A 802 8.10 -47.64 2.25
CA THR A 802 8.06 -47.59 0.77
C THR A 802 9.17 -48.46 0.15
N LYS A 803 9.08 -48.74 -1.16
CA LYS A 803 10.17 -49.35 -1.93
C LYS A 803 11.46 -48.51 -1.97
N LEU A 804 11.38 -47.25 -1.55
CA LEU A 804 12.48 -46.28 -1.52
C LEU A 804 13.08 -46.10 -0.11
N GLU A 805 12.69 -46.88 0.89
CA GLU A 805 13.11 -46.74 2.31
C GLU A 805 14.63 -46.54 2.52
N ARG A 806 15.46 -47.15 1.66
CA ARG A 806 16.93 -46.99 1.67
C ARG A 806 17.42 -45.56 1.34
N LEU A 807 16.59 -44.73 0.72
CA LEU A 807 16.84 -43.29 0.50
C LEU A 807 16.51 -42.44 1.74
N GLY A 808 15.90 -43.02 2.78
CA GLY A 808 15.75 -42.35 4.06
C GLY A 808 17.11 -41.97 4.67
N TYR A 809 17.14 -40.79 5.30
CA TYR A 809 18.25 -40.25 6.06
C TYR A 809 17.71 -39.56 7.31
N CYS A 810 18.48 -39.59 8.39
CA CYS A 810 18.25 -38.83 9.60
C CYS A 810 19.64 -38.42 10.10
N PRO A 811 19.94 -37.12 10.29
CA PRO A 811 21.18 -36.71 10.93
C PRO A 811 21.18 -37.18 12.39
N ASP A 812 22.36 -37.47 12.94
CA ASP A 812 22.50 -37.80 14.36
C ASP A 812 22.60 -36.52 15.23
N ALA A 813 22.46 -36.68 16.54
CA ALA A 813 22.53 -35.55 17.47
C ALA A 813 23.91 -34.86 17.49
N SER A 814 24.98 -35.51 17.02
CA SER A 814 26.30 -34.91 16.85
C SER A 814 26.34 -33.98 15.64
N VAL A 815 25.87 -34.43 14.48
CA VAL A 815 25.80 -33.65 13.24
C VAL A 815 24.84 -32.47 13.37
N VAL A 816 23.67 -32.64 13.99
CA VAL A 816 22.75 -31.50 14.24
C VAL A 816 23.39 -30.43 15.14
N LYS A 817 24.16 -30.82 16.16
CA LYS A 817 24.92 -29.88 17.01
C LYS A 817 26.04 -29.16 16.25
N LYS A 818 26.74 -29.84 15.34
CA LYS A 818 27.78 -29.21 14.50
C LYS A 818 27.18 -28.25 13.47
N PHE A 819 26.08 -28.64 12.82
CA PHE A 819 25.29 -27.78 11.93
C PHE A 819 24.82 -26.51 12.64
N TRP A 820 24.26 -26.64 13.86
CA TRP A 820 23.84 -25.47 14.61
C TRP A 820 25.01 -24.53 14.96
N ARG A 821 26.15 -25.07 15.41
CA ARG A 821 27.36 -24.26 15.67
C ARG A 821 27.87 -23.50 14.44
N LEU A 822 27.68 -24.06 13.24
CA LEU A 822 28.01 -23.36 12.00
C LEU A 822 26.99 -22.24 11.71
N CYS A 823 25.69 -22.47 11.93
CA CYS A 823 24.66 -21.42 11.83
C CYS A 823 24.87 -20.29 12.87
N GLU A 824 25.08 -20.63 14.14
CA GLU A 824 25.32 -19.70 15.25
C GLU A 824 26.48 -18.75 14.95
N ARG A 825 27.63 -19.29 14.48
CA ARG A 825 28.77 -18.48 14.02
C ARG A 825 28.40 -17.52 12.89
N GLN A 826 27.59 -17.96 11.93
CA GLN A 826 27.15 -17.16 10.78
C GLN A 826 26.10 -16.10 11.14
N LEU A 827 25.47 -16.21 12.31
CA LEU A 827 24.65 -15.14 12.90
C LEU A 827 25.48 -14.16 13.73
N SER A 828 26.62 -14.59 14.28
CA SER A 828 27.43 -13.84 15.25
C SER A 828 28.59 -13.02 14.67
N ILE A 829 28.61 -12.76 13.36
CA ILE A 829 29.50 -11.73 12.79
C ILE A 829 28.94 -10.36 13.16
N SER A 830 29.78 -9.52 13.77
CA SER A 830 29.40 -8.17 14.18
C SER A 830 29.37 -7.22 12.99
N ASP A 831 28.43 -6.29 13.01
CA ASP A 831 28.27 -5.24 12.00
C ASP A 831 29.33 -4.10 12.16
N GLU A 832 30.51 -4.44 12.73
CA GLU A 832 31.58 -3.50 13.13
C GLU A 832 32.66 -3.28 12.04
N SER A 833 32.50 -3.86 10.85
CA SER A 833 33.36 -3.51 9.71
C SER A 833 32.98 -2.11 9.19
N GLU A 834 33.85 -1.12 9.39
CA GLU A 834 33.69 0.27 8.91
C GLU A 834 33.71 0.43 7.36
N ASP A 835 33.56 -0.66 6.60
CA ASP A 835 33.44 -0.68 5.15
C ASP A 835 32.08 -0.11 4.72
N GLU A 836 32.05 1.12 4.19
CA GLU A 836 30.84 1.82 3.72
C GLU A 836 30.19 1.22 2.44
N ASP A 837 30.13 -0.11 2.30
CA ASP A 837 29.55 -0.84 1.17
C ASP A 837 28.18 -1.46 1.53
N THR A 838 27.12 -0.71 1.23
CA THR A 838 25.72 -1.09 1.42
C THR A 838 25.32 -2.40 0.71
N SER A 839 26.13 -2.94 -0.19
CA SER A 839 25.86 -4.25 -0.80
C SER A 839 26.25 -5.43 0.09
N LYS A 840 27.21 -5.26 1.02
CA LYS A 840 27.65 -6.28 1.98
C LYS A 840 26.60 -6.50 3.07
N GLU A 841 26.20 -5.42 3.73
CA GLU A 841 25.18 -5.39 4.81
C GLU A 841 23.90 -6.17 4.40
N TYR A 842 23.34 -5.87 3.23
CA TYR A 842 22.15 -6.54 2.70
C TYR A 842 22.37 -8.04 2.41
N VAL A 843 23.56 -8.42 1.93
CA VAL A 843 23.93 -9.83 1.71
C VAL A 843 24.05 -10.58 3.05
N GLU A 844 24.57 -9.94 4.09
CA GLU A 844 24.69 -10.53 5.42
C GLU A 844 23.33 -10.65 6.13
N GLU A 845 22.45 -9.65 6.06
CA GLU A 845 21.05 -9.78 6.52
C GLU A 845 20.33 -10.94 5.78
N THR A 846 20.46 -10.99 4.45
CA THR A 846 19.89 -12.08 3.62
C THR A 846 20.45 -13.46 3.99
N ASN A 847 21.73 -13.54 4.39
CA ASN A 847 22.36 -14.78 4.85
C ASN A 847 21.89 -15.19 6.25
N LYS A 848 21.82 -14.24 7.20
CA LYS A 848 21.25 -14.42 8.56
C LYS A 848 19.81 -14.99 8.48
N ASP A 849 19.00 -14.47 7.55
CA ASP A 849 17.67 -15.00 7.22
C ASP A 849 17.70 -16.43 6.65
N ALA A 850 18.53 -16.67 5.64
CA ALA A 850 18.56 -17.95 4.94
C ALA A 850 18.89 -19.12 5.89
N ILE A 851 19.85 -18.94 6.80
CA ILE A 851 20.23 -19.98 7.78
C ILE A 851 19.18 -20.16 8.88
N MET A 852 18.52 -19.09 9.35
CA MET A 852 17.43 -19.21 10.32
C MET A 852 16.19 -19.88 9.72
N ILE A 853 15.85 -19.57 8.47
CA ILE A 853 14.81 -20.29 7.72
C ILE A 853 15.19 -21.76 7.51
N ALA A 854 16.44 -22.07 7.17
CA ALA A 854 16.92 -23.44 7.01
C ALA A 854 16.82 -24.25 8.33
N ALA A 855 17.27 -23.70 9.44
CA ALA A 855 17.18 -24.33 10.76
C ALA A 855 15.71 -24.49 11.21
N ALA A 856 14.87 -23.46 11.06
CA ALA A 856 13.46 -23.50 11.42
C ALA A 856 12.66 -24.51 10.56
N LYS A 857 12.96 -24.62 9.26
CA LYS A 857 12.39 -25.65 8.35
C LYS A 857 12.62 -27.07 8.87
N LEU A 858 13.84 -27.39 9.30
CA LEU A 858 14.19 -28.74 9.78
C LEU A 858 13.32 -29.16 10.99
N VAL A 859 13.11 -28.25 11.94
CA VAL A 859 12.27 -28.52 13.11
C VAL A 859 10.77 -28.47 12.77
N ALA A 860 10.33 -27.50 11.97
CA ALA A 860 8.93 -27.36 11.56
C ALA A 860 8.44 -28.56 10.72
N SER A 861 9.34 -29.24 10.03
CA SER A 861 9.08 -30.43 9.20
C SER A 861 9.37 -31.77 9.88
N ASP A 862 9.70 -31.78 11.18
CA ASP A 862 10.06 -33.00 11.94
C ASP A 862 11.28 -33.76 11.37
N THR A 863 12.12 -33.09 10.58
CA THR A 863 13.35 -33.67 10.00
C THR A 863 14.46 -33.83 11.06
N VAL A 864 14.38 -33.08 12.15
CA VAL A 864 15.25 -33.21 13.34
C VAL A 864 14.41 -33.05 14.61
N SER A 865 14.87 -33.59 15.75
CA SER A 865 14.17 -33.44 17.04
C SER A 865 14.01 -31.97 17.45
N THR A 866 12.80 -31.63 17.91
CA THR A 866 12.44 -30.31 18.45
C THR A 866 13.20 -29.98 19.75
N GLU A 867 13.66 -30.99 20.49
CA GLU A 867 14.22 -30.88 21.84
C GLU A 867 15.54 -30.11 21.90
N PHE A 868 16.38 -30.24 20.87
CA PHE A 868 17.63 -29.51 20.78
C PHE A 868 17.45 -28.20 20.00
N LEU A 869 17.17 -28.31 18.69
CA LEU A 869 17.27 -27.18 17.76
C LEU A 869 16.13 -26.14 17.91
N GLY A 870 14.96 -26.54 18.41
CA GLY A 870 13.85 -25.61 18.67
C GLY A 870 14.20 -24.55 19.73
N PRO A 871 14.65 -24.96 20.93
CA PRO A 871 15.19 -24.06 21.95
C PRO A 871 16.38 -23.21 21.50
N GLU A 872 17.31 -23.76 20.70
CA GLU A 872 18.45 -23.00 20.16
C GLU A 872 17.96 -21.78 19.34
N ILE A 873 17.15 -22.04 18.30
CA ILE A 873 16.58 -21.02 17.40
C ILE A 873 15.85 -19.93 18.20
N ILE A 874 15.04 -20.32 19.18
CA ILE A 874 14.25 -19.37 19.99
C ILE A 874 15.14 -18.55 20.93
N SER A 875 16.33 -19.03 21.32
CA SER A 875 17.24 -18.24 22.18
C SER A 875 17.81 -16.99 21.49
N HIS A 876 17.75 -16.92 20.15
CA HIS A 876 18.23 -15.77 19.36
C HIS A 876 17.13 -14.81 18.90
N PHE A 877 15.91 -14.94 19.44
CA PHE A 877 14.71 -14.20 18.99
C PHE A 877 14.91 -12.69 18.79
N LEU A 878 15.73 -12.02 19.61
CA LEU A 878 15.90 -10.56 19.58
C LEU A 878 17.33 -10.09 19.23
N ILE A 879 18.23 -11.00 18.84
CA ILE A 879 19.68 -10.71 18.79
C ILE A 879 20.14 -10.25 17.40
N HIS A 880 19.47 -10.71 16.33
CA HIS A 880 20.00 -10.69 14.95
C HIS A 880 19.14 -9.88 13.96
N GLY A 881 18.60 -8.74 14.39
CA GLY A 881 17.80 -7.86 13.54
C GLY A 881 16.33 -8.26 13.36
N THR A 882 15.55 -7.40 12.71
CA THR A 882 14.07 -7.48 12.67
C THR A 882 13.54 -8.63 11.80
N SER A 883 14.28 -9.03 10.77
CA SER A 883 13.92 -10.15 9.90
C SER A 883 13.95 -11.50 10.67
N VAL A 884 15.01 -11.74 11.43
CA VAL A 884 15.16 -12.93 12.30
C VAL A 884 14.12 -12.94 13.42
N VAL A 885 13.78 -11.78 13.98
CA VAL A 885 12.65 -11.64 14.93
C VAL A 885 11.36 -12.21 14.33
N ASP A 886 11.02 -11.84 13.09
CA ASP A 886 9.78 -12.28 12.43
C ASP A 886 9.81 -13.74 11.99
N ILE A 887 10.97 -14.26 11.57
CA ILE A 887 11.18 -15.70 11.34
C ILE A 887 10.90 -16.50 12.62
N VAL A 888 11.38 -16.03 13.78
CA VAL A 888 11.16 -16.70 15.07
C VAL A 888 9.70 -16.53 15.55
N LYS A 889 9.04 -15.38 15.35
CA LYS A 889 7.57 -15.23 15.57
C LYS A 889 6.78 -16.28 14.78
N HIS A 890 7.12 -16.47 13.50
CA HIS A 890 6.45 -17.43 12.64
C HIS A 890 6.73 -18.88 13.07
N PHE A 891 7.98 -19.19 13.42
CA PHE A 891 8.39 -20.51 13.92
C PHE A 891 7.67 -20.90 15.23
N ILE A 892 7.60 -20.00 16.21
CA ILE A 892 6.81 -20.19 17.44
C ILE A 892 5.33 -20.43 17.12
N THR A 893 4.79 -19.74 16.11
CA THR A 893 3.41 -19.90 15.65
C THR A 893 3.18 -21.27 14.98
N ILE A 894 4.18 -21.84 14.30
CA ILE A 894 4.12 -23.23 13.80
C ILE A 894 4.17 -24.22 14.98
N LEU A 895 5.12 -24.08 15.90
CA LEU A 895 5.23 -25.00 17.06
C LEU A 895 3.94 -25.03 17.89
N LYS A 896 3.29 -23.87 18.10
CA LYS A 896 1.98 -23.76 18.78
C LYS A 896 0.81 -24.38 18.02
N LYS A 897 0.95 -24.67 16.72
CA LYS A 897 -0.05 -25.39 15.90
C LYS A 897 0.18 -26.91 15.82
N LYS A 898 1.34 -27.39 16.27
CA LYS A 898 1.73 -28.81 16.26
C LYS A 898 1.64 -29.46 17.66
N ASP A 899 0.97 -28.79 18.60
CA ASP A 899 0.87 -29.16 20.02
C ASP A 899 2.22 -29.53 20.67
N ALA A 900 3.29 -28.84 20.24
CA ALA A 900 4.63 -29.03 20.79
C ALA A 900 4.68 -28.63 22.27
N ASN A 901 5.67 -29.14 23.01
CA ASN A 901 5.84 -28.88 24.45
C ASN A 901 6.42 -27.47 24.71
N ILE A 902 5.66 -26.43 24.36
CA ILE A 902 6.03 -25.01 24.46
C ILE A 902 6.59 -24.64 25.85
N PRO A 903 6.07 -25.12 27.00
CA PRO A 903 6.67 -24.85 28.31
C PRO A 903 8.14 -25.25 28.39
N VAL A 904 8.47 -26.47 27.97
CA VAL A 904 9.84 -26.97 27.97
C VAL A 904 10.67 -26.21 26.95
N ILE A 905 10.16 -26.00 25.73
CA ILE A 905 10.90 -25.33 24.66
C ILE A 905 11.26 -23.88 25.03
N PHE A 906 10.33 -23.12 25.63
CA PHE A 906 10.59 -21.75 26.07
C PHE A 906 11.58 -21.69 27.23
N LEU A 907 11.44 -22.58 28.23
CA LEU A 907 12.38 -22.64 29.34
C LEU A 907 13.79 -23.02 28.86
N GLU A 908 13.90 -24.02 28.01
CA GLU A 908 15.17 -24.48 27.42
C GLU A 908 15.84 -23.41 26.54
N ALA A 909 15.07 -22.54 25.87
CA ALA A 909 15.59 -21.38 25.14
C ALA A 909 16.16 -20.32 26.09
N MET A 910 15.46 -20.00 27.18
CA MET A 910 15.93 -19.06 28.19
C MET A 910 17.19 -19.57 28.90
N LYS A 911 17.27 -20.88 29.21
CA LYS A 911 18.49 -21.51 29.75
C LYS A 911 19.71 -21.33 28.82
N ARG A 912 19.52 -21.39 27.50
CA ARG A 912 20.60 -21.20 26.51
C ARG A 912 21.09 -19.76 26.44
N ALA A 913 20.17 -18.79 26.41
CA ALA A 913 20.51 -17.37 26.49
C ALA A 913 21.25 -17.05 27.80
N TYR A 914 20.78 -17.57 28.93
CA TYR A 914 21.42 -17.42 30.24
C TYR A 914 22.80 -18.12 30.32
N HIS A 915 22.97 -19.28 29.67
CA HIS A 915 24.26 -19.95 29.60
C HIS A 915 25.29 -19.15 28.78
N ARG A 916 24.89 -18.55 27.65
CA ARG A 916 25.75 -17.63 26.89
C ARG A 916 26.24 -16.47 27.76
N HIS A 917 25.34 -15.86 28.53
CA HIS A 917 25.65 -14.83 29.51
C HIS A 917 26.65 -15.29 30.60
N ILE A 918 26.45 -16.46 31.21
CA ILE A 918 27.40 -17.01 32.21
C ILE A 918 28.80 -17.22 31.61
N VAL A 919 28.89 -17.71 30.37
CA VAL A 919 30.18 -17.92 29.68
C VAL A 919 30.89 -16.59 29.43
N GLU A 920 30.16 -15.54 29.00
CA GLU A 920 30.72 -14.19 28.82
C GLU A 920 31.23 -13.56 30.13
N LEU A 921 30.49 -13.72 31.23
CA LEU A 921 30.95 -13.28 32.56
C LEU A 921 32.20 -14.03 33.02
N SER A 922 32.34 -15.31 32.69
CA SER A 922 33.54 -16.08 33.06
C SER A 922 34.83 -15.61 32.37
N GLY A 923 34.72 -14.77 31.33
CA GLY A 923 35.83 -14.19 30.58
C GLY A 923 36.05 -12.68 30.76
N SER A 924 35.23 -11.98 31.57
CA SER A 924 35.27 -10.51 31.66
C SER A 924 35.07 -9.99 33.10
N SER A 925 35.64 -8.81 33.40
CA SER A 925 35.56 -8.18 34.73
C SER A 925 34.41 -7.17 34.85
N VAL A 926 33.26 -7.47 34.22
CA VAL A 926 32.08 -6.58 34.15
C VAL A 926 31.07 -6.97 35.23
N GLU A 927 30.29 -6.01 35.76
CA GLU A 927 29.22 -6.32 36.71
C GLU A 927 28.13 -7.21 36.05
N PRO A 928 27.68 -8.31 36.70
CA PRO A 928 26.75 -9.25 36.09
C PRO A 928 25.48 -8.61 35.51
N SER A 929 24.88 -7.66 36.24
CA SER A 929 23.58 -7.06 35.94
C SER A 929 23.59 -5.96 34.86
N THR A 930 24.76 -5.56 34.34
CA THR A 930 24.90 -4.50 33.31
C THR A 930 25.41 -5.02 31.96
N SER A 931 25.70 -6.33 31.87
CA SER A 931 26.12 -6.97 30.61
C SER A 931 24.99 -7.06 29.57
N LYS A 932 25.35 -6.92 28.28
CA LYS A 932 24.40 -6.95 27.16
C LYS A 932 23.61 -8.28 27.12
N SER A 933 24.29 -9.40 27.31
CA SER A 933 23.67 -10.75 27.29
C SER A 933 22.67 -10.99 28.44
N PHE A 934 22.83 -10.35 29.59
CA PHE A 934 21.82 -10.41 30.66
C PHE A 934 20.51 -9.72 30.23
N GLN A 935 20.64 -8.58 29.56
CA GLN A 935 19.50 -7.83 29.03
C GLN A 935 18.84 -8.55 27.85
N GLU A 936 19.60 -9.12 26.91
CA GLU A 936 19.07 -9.97 25.82
C GLU A 936 18.24 -11.14 26.36
N CYS A 937 18.72 -11.83 27.39
CA CYS A 937 18.01 -12.95 28.01
C CYS A 937 16.73 -12.50 28.74
N LYS A 938 16.73 -11.29 29.31
CA LYS A 938 15.59 -10.66 29.99
C LYS A 938 14.50 -10.24 28.99
N GLU A 939 14.89 -9.63 27.88
CA GLU A 939 13.99 -9.23 26.80
C GLU A 939 13.38 -10.45 26.08
N LEU A 940 14.17 -11.52 25.86
CA LEU A 940 13.68 -12.81 25.38
C LEU A 940 12.56 -13.34 26.29
N ALA A 941 12.79 -13.39 27.60
CA ALA A 941 11.80 -13.84 28.56
C ALA A 941 10.56 -12.92 28.60
N ALA A 942 10.75 -11.61 28.50
CA ALA A 942 9.67 -10.64 28.39
C ALA A 942 8.79 -10.90 27.15
N ARG A 943 9.39 -11.02 25.95
CA ARG A 943 8.69 -11.24 24.68
C ARG A 943 7.99 -12.61 24.64
N LEU A 944 8.62 -13.68 25.13
CA LEU A 944 7.99 -15.00 25.25
C LEU A 944 6.80 -14.99 26.23
N SER A 945 6.94 -14.32 27.38
CA SER A 945 5.83 -14.13 28.34
C SER A 945 4.69 -13.27 27.75
N GLY A 946 5.01 -12.35 26.84
CA GLY A 946 4.05 -11.54 26.09
C GLY A 946 3.07 -12.37 25.27
N THR A 947 3.42 -13.61 24.92
CA THR A 947 2.50 -14.53 24.23
C THR A 947 1.38 -15.12 25.11
N TYR A 948 1.31 -14.72 26.39
CA TYR A 948 0.33 -15.16 27.40
C TYR A 948 -0.45 -13.97 28.01
N VAL A 949 -0.98 -13.08 27.17
CA VAL A 949 -1.75 -11.88 27.56
C VAL A 949 -3.26 -12.09 27.34
N GLY A 950 -4.09 -11.32 28.05
CA GLY A 950 -5.56 -11.40 27.95
C GLY A 950 -6.11 -12.77 28.34
N SER A 951 -7.06 -13.29 27.57
CA SER A 951 -7.70 -14.60 27.82
C SER A 951 -6.73 -15.79 27.72
N ALA A 952 -5.63 -15.66 26.96
CA ALA A 952 -4.61 -16.71 26.84
C ALA A 952 -3.94 -17.04 28.19
N ARG A 953 -3.79 -16.04 29.07
CA ARG A 953 -3.27 -16.17 30.44
C ARG A 953 -3.99 -17.25 31.24
N ASN A 954 -5.32 -17.26 31.19
CA ASN A 954 -6.14 -18.19 31.96
C ASN A 954 -6.22 -19.56 31.27
N LYS A 955 -6.30 -19.58 29.93
CA LYS A 955 -6.30 -20.81 29.13
C LYS A 955 -5.01 -21.64 29.31
N HIS A 956 -3.87 -20.96 29.40
CA HIS A 956 -2.53 -21.58 29.45
C HIS A 956 -1.88 -21.48 30.84
N ARG A 957 -2.68 -21.39 31.92
CA ARG A 957 -2.18 -21.26 33.29
C ARG A 957 -1.27 -22.42 33.72
N SER A 958 -1.57 -23.65 33.30
CA SER A 958 -0.72 -24.84 33.50
C SER A 958 0.68 -24.66 32.91
N ASP A 959 0.73 -24.07 31.73
CA ASP A 959 1.92 -23.96 30.89
C ASP A 959 2.88 -22.93 31.50
N ILE A 960 2.33 -21.81 31.97
CA ILE A 960 3.04 -20.76 32.70
C ILE A 960 3.53 -21.29 34.06
N LEU A 961 2.68 -22.01 34.82
CA LEU A 961 3.06 -22.61 36.10
C LEU A 961 4.23 -23.60 35.94
N LYS A 962 4.25 -24.39 34.86
CA LYS A 962 5.35 -25.31 34.57
C LYS A 962 6.65 -24.55 34.27
N ILE A 963 6.64 -23.55 33.38
CA ILE A 963 7.83 -22.72 33.09
C ILE A 963 8.42 -22.12 34.38
N VAL A 964 7.55 -21.68 35.29
CA VAL A 964 7.96 -21.11 36.58
C VAL A 964 8.57 -22.17 37.51
N LYS A 965 7.92 -23.32 37.73
CA LYS A 965 8.43 -24.33 38.68
C LYS A 965 9.73 -24.97 38.20
N ASP A 966 9.75 -25.43 36.94
CA ASP A 966 10.94 -26.00 36.30
C ASP A 966 12.09 -24.96 36.18
N GLY A 967 11.74 -23.66 36.10
CA GLY A 967 12.70 -22.55 36.08
C GLY A 967 13.28 -22.18 37.45
N ILE A 968 12.49 -22.27 38.52
CA ILE A 968 12.96 -22.13 39.91
C ILE A 968 13.91 -23.30 40.23
N GLU A 969 13.58 -24.52 39.85
CA GLU A 969 14.46 -25.69 40.03
C GLU A 969 15.84 -25.47 39.39
N HIS A 970 15.88 -24.90 38.17
CA HIS A 970 17.15 -24.56 37.51
C HIS A 970 17.95 -23.44 38.21
N ALA A 971 17.27 -22.40 38.72
CA ALA A 971 17.93 -21.32 39.45
C ALA A 971 18.56 -21.79 40.77
N PHE A 972 17.94 -22.79 41.42
CA PHE A 972 18.43 -23.37 42.68
C PHE A 972 19.40 -24.55 42.49
N SER A 973 19.62 -25.07 41.28
CA SER A 973 20.46 -26.27 41.05
C SER A 973 21.97 -26.05 41.27
N ASP A 974 22.42 -24.79 41.17
CA ASP A 974 23.77 -24.35 41.54
C ASP A 974 23.67 -22.95 42.19
N ALA A 975 22.91 -22.86 43.28
CA ALA A 975 22.81 -21.64 44.08
C ALA A 975 24.12 -21.39 44.87
N PRO A 976 24.61 -20.13 44.97
CA PRO A 976 23.93 -18.91 44.51
C PRO A 976 24.13 -18.56 43.03
N LYS A 977 25.04 -19.23 42.30
CA LYS A 977 25.47 -18.82 40.93
C LYS A 977 24.32 -18.62 39.94
N ASN A 978 23.35 -19.53 39.93
CA ASN A 978 22.23 -19.50 38.98
C ASN A 978 21.04 -18.61 39.44
N LEU A 979 21.11 -17.93 40.59
CA LEU A 979 19.95 -17.21 41.15
C LEU A 979 19.50 -16.01 40.31
N SER A 980 20.39 -15.41 39.50
CA SER A 980 20.01 -14.31 38.60
C SER A 980 19.05 -14.75 37.46
N PHE A 981 18.89 -16.05 37.22
CA PHE A 981 17.84 -16.59 36.36
C PHE A 981 16.42 -16.31 36.89
N LEU A 982 16.24 -16.15 38.21
CA LEU A 982 14.95 -15.81 38.81
C LEU A 982 14.47 -14.43 38.35
N GLU A 983 15.36 -13.43 38.38
CA GLU A 983 15.08 -12.07 37.94
C GLU A 983 14.97 -11.98 36.41
N CYS A 984 15.94 -12.56 35.70
CA CYS A 984 16.07 -12.45 34.25
C CYS A 984 14.94 -13.17 33.50
N ALA A 985 14.64 -14.43 33.87
CA ALA A 985 13.71 -15.28 33.14
C ALA A 985 12.38 -15.50 33.88
N VAL A 986 12.44 -15.99 35.13
CA VAL A 986 11.25 -16.50 35.83
C VAL A 986 10.25 -15.39 36.17
N LEU A 987 10.74 -14.23 36.61
CA LEU A 987 9.92 -13.09 37.05
C LEU A 987 8.90 -12.63 36.00
N HIS A 988 9.28 -12.64 34.72
CA HIS A 988 8.40 -12.24 33.62
C HIS A 988 7.23 -13.22 33.41
N PHE A 989 7.41 -14.52 33.70
CA PHE A 989 6.33 -15.51 33.64
C PHE A 989 5.46 -15.49 34.90
N VAL A 990 6.06 -15.37 36.10
CA VAL A 990 5.29 -15.17 37.35
C VAL A 990 4.43 -13.90 37.26
N SER A 991 4.89 -12.87 36.54
CA SER A 991 4.12 -11.66 36.29
C SER A 991 2.73 -11.92 35.68
N LYS A 992 2.58 -13.02 34.94
CA LYS A 992 1.35 -13.47 34.27
C LYS A 992 0.49 -14.42 35.12
N LEU A 993 0.88 -14.78 36.34
CA LEU A 993 0.07 -15.65 37.20
C LEU A 993 -0.92 -14.87 38.09
N PRO A 994 -2.05 -15.49 38.51
CA PRO A 994 -2.97 -14.92 39.51
C PRO A 994 -2.39 -14.98 40.93
N THR A 995 -2.88 -14.12 41.83
CA THR A 995 -2.34 -13.93 43.19
C THR A 995 -2.16 -15.23 44.01
N PRO A 996 -3.09 -16.21 44.01
CA PRO A 996 -2.90 -17.47 44.76
C PRO A 996 -1.65 -18.25 44.34
N ASP A 997 -1.34 -18.28 43.04
CA ASP A 997 -0.15 -18.97 42.52
C ASP A 997 1.13 -18.26 42.96
N ILE A 998 1.12 -16.92 42.96
CA ILE A 998 2.26 -16.11 43.42
C ILE A 998 2.54 -16.40 44.91
N LEU A 999 1.51 -16.59 45.73
CA LEU A 999 1.68 -16.99 47.14
C LEU A 999 2.24 -18.41 47.31
N GLU A 1000 1.82 -19.37 46.47
CA GLU A 1000 2.41 -20.72 46.45
C GLU A 1000 3.90 -20.69 46.06
N ILE A 1001 4.24 -19.90 45.02
CA ILE A 1001 5.61 -19.69 44.54
C ILE A 1001 6.49 -19.05 45.61
N ILE A 1002 6.02 -17.99 46.28
CA ILE A 1002 6.74 -17.34 47.38
C ILE A 1002 7.06 -18.36 48.48
N LYS A 1003 6.12 -19.25 48.83
CA LYS A 1003 6.31 -20.27 49.86
C LYS A 1003 7.31 -21.35 49.44
N ASP A 1004 7.20 -21.87 48.23
CA ASP A 1004 8.15 -22.86 47.68
C ASP A 1004 9.58 -22.28 47.68
N VAL A 1005 9.76 -21.08 47.13
CA VAL A 1005 11.04 -20.37 47.02
C VAL A 1005 11.65 -20.07 48.39
N GLN A 1006 10.85 -19.69 49.40
CA GLN A 1006 11.33 -19.52 50.78
C GLN A 1006 11.75 -20.84 51.42
N SER A 1007 10.97 -21.92 51.25
CA SER A 1007 11.28 -23.24 51.85
C SER A 1007 12.62 -23.82 51.40
N ARG A 1008 13.07 -23.48 50.18
CA ARG A 1008 14.40 -23.84 49.64
C ARG A 1008 15.57 -23.15 50.35
N THR A 1009 15.31 -22.13 51.18
CA THR A 1009 16.32 -21.32 51.89
C THR A 1009 16.31 -21.46 53.41
N GLU A 1010 15.32 -22.17 54.00
CA GLU A 1010 15.13 -22.27 55.46
C GLU A 1010 16.34 -22.79 56.25
N ASN A 1011 17.29 -23.47 55.59
CA ASN A 1011 18.50 -24.04 56.20
C ASN A 1011 19.80 -23.58 55.50
N VAL A 1012 19.77 -22.43 54.82
CA VAL A 1012 20.92 -21.90 54.05
C VAL A 1012 21.37 -20.56 54.61
N ASN A 1013 22.66 -20.41 54.91
CA ASN A 1013 23.21 -19.16 55.41
C ASN A 1013 23.47 -18.18 54.25
N THR A 1014 22.48 -17.35 53.92
CA THR A 1014 22.57 -16.36 52.82
C THR A 1014 23.62 -15.28 53.08
N ASP A 1015 23.99 -15.05 54.34
CA ASP A 1015 24.90 -13.97 54.75
C ASP A 1015 26.39 -14.28 54.46
N GLU A 1016 26.71 -15.51 54.03
CA GLU A 1016 28.06 -15.90 53.58
C GLU A 1016 28.40 -15.40 52.17
N ASP A 1017 27.39 -15.16 51.31
CA ASP A 1017 27.55 -14.49 50.01
C ASP A 1017 26.36 -13.55 49.72
N PRO A 1018 26.31 -12.37 50.37
CA PRO A 1018 25.22 -11.40 50.17
C PRO A 1018 25.10 -10.92 48.71
N SER A 1019 26.22 -10.97 47.96
CA SER A 1019 26.27 -10.67 46.53
C SER A 1019 25.52 -11.69 45.69
N GLY A 1020 25.83 -12.98 45.83
CA GLY A 1020 25.20 -14.07 45.10
C GLY A 1020 23.73 -14.29 45.47
N TRP A 1021 23.34 -14.03 46.72
CA TRP A 1021 21.94 -14.14 47.15
C TRP A 1021 21.07 -12.93 46.82
N ARG A 1022 21.65 -11.79 46.40
CA ARG A 1022 20.92 -10.56 46.01
C ARG A 1022 19.75 -10.81 45.03
N PRO A 1023 19.87 -11.61 43.94
CA PRO A 1023 18.77 -11.81 42.99
C PRO A 1023 17.58 -12.57 43.60
N TYR A 1024 17.82 -13.45 44.58
CA TYR A 1024 16.76 -14.14 45.32
C TYR A 1024 15.93 -13.14 46.14
N HIS A 1025 16.59 -12.25 46.89
CA HIS A 1025 15.90 -11.21 47.66
C HIS A 1025 15.11 -10.26 46.73
N MET A 1026 15.74 -9.77 45.66
CA MET A 1026 15.09 -8.94 44.64
C MET A 1026 13.84 -9.60 44.04
N PHE A 1027 13.90 -10.91 43.75
CA PHE A 1027 12.76 -11.67 43.24
C PHE A 1027 11.63 -11.80 44.27
N VAL A 1028 11.94 -12.19 45.51
CA VAL A 1028 10.94 -12.36 46.57
C VAL A 1028 10.24 -11.03 46.89
N ASP A 1029 10.97 -9.92 46.93
CA ASP A 1029 10.39 -8.60 47.23
C ASP A 1029 9.53 -8.07 46.08
N HIS A 1030 9.91 -8.28 44.82
CA HIS A 1030 9.03 -7.98 43.68
C HIS A 1030 7.70 -8.74 43.73
N LEU A 1031 7.70 -10.01 44.14
CA LEU A 1031 6.47 -10.79 44.26
C LEU A 1031 5.60 -10.32 45.44
N ARG A 1032 6.22 -9.92 46.56
CA ARG A 1032 5.53 -9.31 47.71
C ARG A 1032 4.90 -7.97 47.35
N GLU A 1033 5.64 -7.07 46.71
CA GLU A 1033 5.17 -5.76 46.28
C GLU A 1033 4.02 -5.88 45.26
N LYS A 1034 4.12 -6.81 44.31
CA LYS A 1034 3.07 -7.05 43.31
C LYS A 1034 1.76 -7.60 43.90
N ASN A 1035 1.85 -8.39 44.98
CA ASN A 1035 0.65 -8.82 45.71
C ASN A 1035 0.01 -7.63 46.44
N ALA A 1036 0.79 -6.86 47.21
CA ALA A 1036 0.31 -5.68 47.92
C ALA A 1036 -0.36 -4.64 46.99
N LYS A 1037 0.17 -4.43 45.78
CA LYS A 1037 -0.41 -3.54 44.76
C LYS A 1037 -1.72 -4.04 44.15
N ARG A 1038 -2.09 -5.32 44.31
CA ARG A 1038 -3.34 -5.89 43.74
C ARG A 1038 -4.53 -5.86 44.70
N ASP A 1039 -4.30 -5.85 46.00
CA ASP A 1039 -5.40 -5.80 47.00
C ASP A 1039 -6.03 -4.40 47.14
N GLY A 1040 -5.52 -3.40 46.40
CA GLY A 1040 -5.95 -1.99 46.51
C GLY A 1040 -6.80 -1.43 45.35
N LEU A 1041 -7.08 -2.18 44.29
CA LEU A 1041 -7.83 -1.67 43.12
C LEU A 1041 -8.86 -2.68 42.57
N GLN A 1042 -10.13 -2.27 42.59
CA GLN A 1042 -11.25 -3.03 42.04
C GLN A 1042 -11.86 -2.29 40.83
N GLU A 1043 -11.84 -2.94 39.67
CA GLU A 1043 -12.58 -2.63 38.43
C GLU A 1043 -12.72 -1.16 37.97
N GLU A 1044 -11.75 -0.66 37.18
CA GLU A 1044 -11.96 0.47 36.27
C GLU A 1044 -11.48 0.15 34.82
N LYS A 1045 -12.47 -0.01 33.92
CA LYS A 1045 -12.45 0.28 32.48
C LYS A 1045 -11.14 0.09 31.68
N GLU A 1046 -10.98 -1.07 31.03
CA GLU A 1046 -10.15 -1.19 29.81
C GLU A 1046 -10.83 -0.49 28.61
N GLY A 1047 -10.86 0.85 28.63
CA GLY A 1047 -11.35 1.71 27.55
C GLY A 1047 -10.37 1.78 26.39
N ASN A 1048 -10.15 0.66 25.69
CA ASN A 1048 -9.05 0.52 24.73
C ASN A 1048 -9.28 1.35 23.45
N SER A 1049 -8.79 2.61 23.47
CA SER A 1049 -8.84 3.50 22.31
C SER A 1049 -7.81 3.06 21.27
N THR A 1050 -8.26 2.36 20.23
CA THR A 1050 -7.41 1.97 19.11
C THR A 1050 -6.95 3.22 18.34
N ARG A 1051 -5.80 3.78 18.73
CA ARG A 1051 -5.01 4.66 17.85
C ARG A 1051 -4.77 3.89 16.56
N ARG A 1052 -5.39 4.31 15.45
CA ARG A 1052 -4.94 3.87 14.13
C ARG A 1052 -3.50 4.39 13.99
N ARG A 1053 -2.51 3.50 13.80
CA ARG A 1053 -1.17 3.91 13.35
C ARG A 1053 -1.36 4.73 12.07
N GLY A 1054 -1.07 6.02 12.14
CA GLY A 1054 -1.00 6.89 10.96
C GLY A 1054 0.32 6.67 10.25
N ARG A 1055 0.40 7.04 8.97
CA ARG A 1055 1.67 7.04 8.24
C ARG A 1055 2.67 7.97 8.97
N PRO A 1056 3.89 7.52 9.33
CA PRO A 1056 4.88 8.41 9.93
C PRO A 1056 5.24 9.50 8.91
N ARG A 1057 5.24 10.77 9.35
CA ARG A 1057 5.66 11.89 8.50
C ARG A 1057 7.10 11.71 8.06
N LYS A 1058 7.42 12.04 6.81
CA LYS A 1058 8.83 12.09 6.39
C LYS A 1058 9.52 13.21 7.16
N LYS A 1059 10.61 12.90 7.88
CA LYS A 1059 11.56 13.96 8.30
C LYS A 1059 12.20 14.48 7.02
N HIS A 1060 11.99 15.76 6.70
CA HIS A 1060 12.61 16.41 5.54
C HIS A 1060 14.13 16.44 5.78
N THR A 1061 14.90 15.67 5.00
CA THR A 1061 16.37 15.56 5.14
C THR A 1061 17.04 15.31 3.79
N ILE A 1062 16.48 15.93 2.74
CA ILE A 1062 17.07 16.20 1.43
C ILE A 1062 16.61 17.62 1.06
N GLN A 1063 17.52 18.44 0.53
CA GLN A 1063 17.16 19.71 -0.12
C GLN A 1063 16.47 19.37 -1.44
N GLY A 1064 15.19 19.74 -1.59
CA GLY A 1064 14.33 19.28 -2.67
C GLY A 1064 14.93 19.57 -4.05
N LYS A 1065 15.26 18.52 -4.81
CA LYS A 1065 15.80 18.68 -6.16
C LYS A 1065 14.72 19.08 -7.14
N ARG A 1066 15.06 19.97 -8.07
CA ARG A 1066 14.25 20.26 -9.25
C ARG A 1066 14.33 19.08 -10.23
N LEU A 1067 13.18 18.59 -10.69
CA LEU A 1067 13.15 17.62 -11.80
C LEU A 1067 13.49 18.29 -13.14
N PHE A 1068 13.40 19.62 -13.23
CA PHE A 1068 13.69 20.44 -14.40
C PHE A 1068 14.38 21.74 -13.97
N ASP A 1069 15.65 21.92 -14.36
CA ASP A 1069 16.30 23.23 -14.37
C ASP A 1069 16.11 23.87 -15.76
N GLU A 1070 15.53 25.08 -15.83
CA GLU A 1070 15.63 25.91 -17.03
C GLU A 1070 17.09 26.40 -17.18
N GLN A 1071 17.85 25.83 -18.12
CA GLN A 1071 19.16 26.40 -18.53
C GLN A 1071 18.96 27.70 -19.32
N SER A 1072 18.50 28.76 -18.65
CA SER A 1072 18.48 30.12 -19.18
C SER A 1072 19.87 30.73 -19.04
N THR A 1073 20.67 30.69 -20.11
CA THR A 1073 21.97 31.37 -20.16
C THR A 1073 21.79 32.89 -20.16
N SER A 1074 22.01 33.52 -19.02
CA SER A 1074 22.29 34.96 -18.89
C SER A 1074 23.30 35.15 -17.77
N GLU A 1075 24.32 35.96 -18.04
CA GLU A 1075 25.36 36.33 -17.07
C GLU A 1075 24.95 37.62 -16.32
N GLU A 1076 25.72 37.98 -15.29
CA GLU A 1076 25.73 39.28 -14.57
C GLU A 1076 24.46 39.69 -13.79
N GLU A 1077 24.53 39.66 -12.45
CA GLU A 1077 24.83 40.85 -11.63
C GLU A 1077 25.21 40.47 -10.18
N GLU A 1078 25.82 41.39 -9.43
CA GLU A 1078 26.41 41.15 -8.10
C GLU A 1078 25.63 41.80 -6.93
N SER A 1079 25.92 41.30 -5.71
CA SER A 1079 26.32 42.10 -4.53
C SER A 1079 25.40 42.17 -3.27
N ILE A 1080 26.09 42.09 -2.11
CA ILE A 1080 25.79 42.68 -0.78
C ILE A 1080 24.48 42.21 -0.08
N SER A 1081 24.50 41.31 0.94
CA SER A 1081 25.17 41.31 2.27
C SER A 1081 24.42 42.04 3.40
N ALA A 1082 23.91 41.28 4.38
CA ALA A 1082 23.89 41.62 5.81
C ALA A 1082 23.75 40.34 6.66
N SER A 1083 24.19 40.38 7.92
CA SER A 1083 24.11 39.30 8.91
C SER A 1083 22.95 39.48 9.90
N ASP A 1084 22.57 38.42 10.62
CA ASP A 1084 22.96 38.26 12.03
C ASP A 1084 22.56 36.86 12.56
N GLN A 1085 23.23 36.43 13.64
CA GLN A 1085 22.98 35.15 14.33
C GLN A 1085 22.07 35.36 15.54
N GLU A 1086 21.38 34.31 15.98
CA GLU A 1086 21.40 33.92 17.41
C GLU A 1086 20.96 32.47 17.60
N ASP A 1087 21.79 31.67 18.28
CA ASP A 1087 21.52 30.27 18.63
C ASP A 1087 20.80 30.17 19.99
N VAL A 1088 19.75 29.34 20.09
CA VAL A 1088 19.21 28.89 21.38
C VAL A 1088 18.89 27.40 21.34
N HIS A 1089 19.40 26.66 22.33
CA HIS A 1089 19.36 25.20 22.41
C HIS A 1089 18.00 24.61 22.85
N ASP A 1090 17.70 23.44 22.28
CA ASP A 1090 17.20 22.20 22.89
C ASP A 1090 16.25 22.24 24.11
N GLU A 1091 15.05 21.67 23.91
CA GLU A 1091 14.52 20.65 24.83
C GLU A 1091 13.98 19.46 24.02
N GLU A 1092 14.80 18.43 23.79
CA GLU A 1092 14.28 17.13 23.34
C GLU A 1092 13.55 16.43 24.50
N LYS A 1093 12.30 16.01 24.25
CA LYS A 1093 11.59 15.06 25.12
C LYS A 1093 11.29 13.78 24.35
N ARG A 1094 11.61 12.65 24.99
CA ARG A 1094 11.57 11.29 24.47
C ARG A 1094 10.16 10.88 24.06
N ASP A 1095 10.06 10.28 22.88
CA ASP A 1095 9.05 9.28 22.52
C ASP A 1095 9.81 8.15 21.79
N GLU A 1096 10.10 7.06 22.51
CA GLU A 1096 10.61 5.79 21.96
C GLU A 1096 9.50 4.72 22.05
N GLU A 1097 9.69 3.59 21.35
CA GLU A 1097 8.73 2.47 21.22
C GLU A 1097 7.41 2.79 20.49
N ASP A 1098 7.29 2.43 19.19
CA ASP A 1098 6.22 1.53 18.66
C ASP A 1098 6.25 1.31 17.12
N ASP A 1099 7.39 0.95 16.52
CA ASP A 1099 7.46 0.51 15.10
C ASP A 1099 7.36 -1.02 14.98
N GLU A 1100 6.15 -1.55 14.76
CA GLU A 1100 5.91 -2.94 14.32
C GLU A 1100 4.99 -2.99 13.07
N GLU A 1101 5.25 -3.95 12.16
CA GLU A 1101 4.61 -4.13 10.84
C GLU A 1101 4.91 -3.04 9.79
N ALA A 1102 6.17 -2.97 9.33
CA ALA A 1102 6.57 -2.24 8.12
C ALA A 1102 6.75 -3.19 6.91
N PRO A 1103 6.31 -2.83 5.69
CA PRO A 1103 6.56 -3.62 4.48
C PRO A 1103 8.00 -3.44 3.95
N LEU A 1104 8.40 -4.34 3.04
CA LEU A 1104 9.74 -4.47 2.41
C LEU A 1104 10.39 -3.17 1.86
N ILE A 1105 9.62 -2.10 1.64
CA ILE A 1105 10.12 -0.80 1.18
C ILE A 1105 11.04 -0.14 2.23
N HIS A 1106 10.96 -0.52 3.51
CA HIS A 1106 11.83 0.06 4.53
C HIS A 1106 13.33 -0.24 4.34
N SER A 1107 13.71 -1.41 3.79
CA SER A 1107 15.11 -1.69 3.42
C SER A 1107 15.63 -0.71 2.36
N ILE A 1108 14.79 -0.37 1.37
CA ILE A 1108 15.10 0.64 0.34
C ILE A 1108 15.22 2.04 0.99
N ARG A 1109 14.37 2.37 1.97
CA ARG A 1109 14.41 3.66 2.70
C ARG A 1109 15.62 3.82 3.62
N SER A 1110 16.18 2.74 4.16
CA SER A 1110 17.47 2.79 4.87
C SER A 1110 18.57 3.32 3.96
N SER A 1111 18.63 2.82 2.72
CA SER A 1111 19.62 3.25 1.73
C SER A 1111 19.48 4.74 1.34
N SER A 1112 18.26 5.28 1.27
CA SER A 1112 18.06 6.70 0.93
C SER A 1112 18.37 7.64 2.10
N LYS A 1113 18.07 7.25 3.35
CA LYS A 1113 18.53 7.98 4.56
C LYS A 1113 20.06 8.01 4.68
N LEU A 1114 20.75 6.92 4.35
CA LEU A 1114 22.21 6.86 4.40
C LEU A 1114 22.86 7.67 3.25
N ARG A 1115 22.20 7.77 2.09
CA ARG A 1115 22.69 8.60 0.96
C ARG A 1115 22.72 10.10 1.26
N SER A 1116 21.76 10.66 2.00
CA SER A 1116 21.80 12.10 2.31
C SER A 1116 22.96 12.47 3.24
N LEU A 1117 23.34 11.56 4.16
CA LEU A 1117 24.54 11.70 4.99
C LEU A 1117 25.83 11.67 4.14
N ARG A 1118 25.91 10.83 3.10
CA ARG A 1118 27.05 10.82 2.16
C ARG A 1118 27.19 12.12 1.37
N ILE A 1119 26.08 12.64 0.80
CA ILE A 1119 26.09 13.92 0.06
C ILE A 1119 26.53 15.07 0.98
N SER A 1120 25.98 15.14 2.20
CA SER A 1120 26.38 16.14 3.21
C SER A 1120 27.87 16.06 3.60
N ARG A 1121 28.51 14.90 3.45
CA ARG A 1121 29.93 14.67 3.78
C ARG A 1121 30.84 15.04 2.61
N ASP A 1122 30.43 14.78 1.36
CA ASP A 1122 31.18 15.19 0.16
C ASP A 1122 31.23 16.70 -0.04
N GLU A 1123 30.15 17.43 0.29
CA GLU A 1123 30.15 18.90 0.28
C GLU A 1123 31.12 19.47 1.32
N ARG A 1124 31.20 18.87 2.52
CA ARG A 1124 32.20 19.24 3.54
C ARG A 1124 33.63 18.92 3.08
N ASN A 1125 33.86 17.77 2.45
CA ASN A 1125 35.18 17.42 1.91
C ASN A 1125 35.63 18.34 0.77
N ARG A 1126 34.72 18.83 -0.07
CA ARG A 1126 35.03 19.77 -1.18
C ARG A 1126 35.50 21.16 -0.72
N THR A 1127 35.22 21.56 0.52
CA THR A 1127 35.76 22.81 1.10
C THR A 1127 37.18 22.69 1.68
N ALA A 1128 37.80 21.50 1.67
CA ALA A 1128 39.02 21.22 2.45
C ALA A 1128 40.29 20.86 1.64
N THR A 1129 40.37 21.20 0.34
CA THR A 1129 41.60 20.93 -0.46
C THR A 1129 42.13 22.17 -1.20
N GLY A 1130 43.17 22.81 -0.65
CA GLY A 1130 43.86 23.93 -1.28
C GLY A 1130 45.35 23.98 -0.94
N LYS A 1131 46.22 23.86 -1.99
CA LYS A 1131 47.70 23.73 -1.95
C LYS A 1131 48.14 22.30 -1.51
N ALA A 1132 49.11 21.62 -2.15
CA ALA A 1132 50.17 22.10 -3.03
C ALA A 1132 50.69 21.06 -4.09
N THR A 1133 51.01 21.56 -5.29
CA THR A 1133 52.05 21.17 -6.29
C THR A 1133 52.69 19.75 -6.37
N ARG A 1134 52.67 19.20 -7.61
CA ARG A 1134 53.76 18.52 -8.38
C ARG A 1134 54.35 17.17 -7.84
N ALA A 1135 54.81 16.21 -8.66
CA ALA A 1135 54.91 16.09 -10.13
C ALA A 1135 55.31 14.67 -10.64
N ILE A 1136 55.04 14.41 -11.94
CA ILE A 1136 55.80 13.57 -12.91
C ILE A 1136 55.73 12.01 -12.86
N TYR A 1137 55.08 11.46 -13.90
CA TYR A 1137 55.35 10.28 -14.76
C TYR A 1137 55.77 8.87 -14.21
N MET A 1138 55.08 7.87 -14.80
CA MET A 1138 55.55 6.53 -15.22
C MET A 1138 56.15 5.57 -14.19
N THR A 1139 55.44 4.47 -13.94
CA THR A 1139 55.63 3.25 -14.76
C THR A 1139 54.27 2.62 -15.07
#